data_AF-A0A7V3M9E5-F1
#
_entry.id   AF-A0A7V3M9E5-F1
#
_cell.length_a   1.000
_cell.length_b   1.000
_cell.length_c   1.000
_cell.angle_alpha   90.00
_cell.angle_beta   90.00
_cell.angle_gamma   90.00
#
_symmetry.space_group_name_H-M   'P 1'
#
loop_
_entity.id
_entity.type
_entity.pdbx_description
1 polymer ?
#
loop_
_entity_poly.entity_id
_entity_poly.type
_entity_poly.pdbx_seq_one_letter_code
_entity_poly.pdbx_strand_id
1 'polypeptide(L)'
;MEKQKPSFKAYLWEKLNPENLLLFGGIYFILALGYHFIRPQISPFCQQFLNLLGQPRCSPYFFLKLGLLYCINVPLYCFGVFCSIKESMIGLLSYIFPDISIMVTFAIFVIGLGLKKYEEEVKKYEEKRIAKMLNELMFLPPKEAVKRLRDYYSEIKEGEGLNKLSDIVREKKEDFLEAALEIGDKKIVDLLSESLGEQSSRLKFLRGYLGEDWKELRTNLPNWLEEFWKEEKWRKAIYEAAAKCYEAAVKSDAGFTAEDLWKEWFKPPSSRKLLQVLSEGVKLPEDKQRLLGPRVEIPWPREKERPENPNILIWCKAMGIDFNPFGPEYAEEDHLLSKYYVFPDFWDRFLQPYPTLVLGPEGSGKSALGLYLAHHLRESYKSFQDKTLAILMPATEPAPEALPFSIAETLALRTIELVARNPFAFLEAPMSQKGPLIRLWLSSIPNIRAELAANGLDGRLLYLVAEEVERLGPGIRLSYFPLSMLIELLSPLIPLLGEFKPIYLVTDLKALLPESYDLTLWLEQWVFLTPSLLRAGFYPKILCVSPYSFAPQEFARTVGWEWDVFVLDWDEAKLVKMVEERIRATGRASFDEFCKPPLRGVAEKMAKAAKGSPRKLIRLGNEILLRAAEHLDDPLITTEDLKGILL
;
A
#
# COMPACT_ATOMS: atom_id res chain seq x y z
N MET A 1 43.34 30.15 11.94
CA MET A 1 43.23 31.14 13.02
C MET A 1 44.23 30.78 14.09
N GLU A 2 45.32 31.54 14.18
CA GLU A 2 46.23 31.51 15.31
C GLU A 2 45.41 31.79 16.57
N LYS A 3 45.38 30.82 17.50
CA LYS A 3 44.71 31.02 18.77
C LYS A 3 45.49 32.11 19.52
N GLN A 4 44.96 33.35 19.48
CA GLN A 4 45.41 34.44 20.33
C GLN A 4 45.41 33.91 21.76
N LYS A 5 46.60 33.90 22.36
CA LYS A 5 46.74 33.51 23.76
C LYS A 5 45.84 34.42 24.57
N PRO A 6 44.96 33.88 25.41
CA PRO A 6 44.00 34.68 26.16
C PRO A 6 44.73 35.78 26.91
N SER A 7 44.21 37.02 26.84
CA SER A 7 44.82 38.16 27.53
C SER A 7 44.93 37.83 29.01
N PHE A 8 46.03 38.24 29.64
CA PHE A 8 46.31 37.90 31.03
C PHE A 8 45.17 38.27 31.98
N LYS A 9 44.35 39.28 31.63
CA LYS A 9 43.11 39.66 32.34
C LYS A 9 42.00 38.61 32.21
N ALA A 10 41.74 38.09 31.01
CA ALA A 10 40.78 37.01 30.81
C ALA A 10 41.26 35.71 31.49
N TYR A 11 42.58 35.45 31.47
CA TYR A 11 43.18 34.30 32.13
C TYR A 11 43.09 34.36 33.65
N LEU A 12 43.36 35.52 34.25
CA LEU A 12 43.16 35.73 35.69
C LEU A 12 41.68 35.56 36.04
N TRP A 13 40.76 36.12 35.25
CA TRP A 13 39.30 35.99 35.49
C TRP A 13 38.82 34.54 35.54
N GLU A 14 39.35 33.67 34.68
CA GLU A 14 38.96 32.27 34.62
C GLU A 14 39.49 31.44 35.80
N LYS A 15 40.67 31.78 36.31
CA LYS A 15 41.32 31.04 37.40
C LYS A 15 40.92 31.51 38.80
N LEU A 16 40.41 32.72 38.90
CA LEU A 16 40.22 33.42 40.15
C LEU A 16 38.78 33.95 40.20
N ASN A 17 37.85 33.09 40.63
CA ASN A 17 36.46 33.47 40.84
C ASN A 17 36.42 34.69 41.80
N PRO A 18 35.96 35.87 41.32
CA PRO A 18 36.01 37.11 42.10
C PRO A 18 35.27 36.97 43.43
N GLU A 19 34.15 36.23 43.43
CA GLU A 19 33.33 36.01 44.61
C GLU A 19 34.03 35.11 45.63
N ASN A 20 34.73 34.06 45.19
CA ASN A 20 35.48 33.18 46.10
C ASN A 20 36.74 33.84 46.65
N LEU A 21 37.36 34.74 45.89
CA LEU A 21 38.47 35.55 46.38
C LEU A 21 38.02 36.59 47.39
N LEU A 22 36.89 37.22 47.12
CA LEU A 22 36.19 38.08 48.07
C LEU A 22 35.83 37.30 49.34
N LEU A 23 35.34 36.07 49.21
CA LEU A 23 34.89 35.24 50.32
C LEU A 23 36.05 34.64 51.13
N PHE A 24 37.03 34.01 50.49
CA PHE A 24 38.19 33.40 51.16
C PHE A 24 39.09 34.48 51.76
N GLY A 25 39.31 35.56 51.01
CA GLY A 25 39.96 36.76 51.52
C GLY A 25 39.19 37.32 52.72
N GLY A 26 37.87 37.41 52.64
CA GLY A 26 37.01 37.85 53.73
C GLY A 26 37.10 36.96 54.98
N ILE A 27 36.93 35.63 54.84
CA ILE A 27 36.95 34.67 55.96
C ILE A 27 38.33 34.63 56.63
N TYR A 28 39.40 34.55 55.84
CA TYR A 28 40.75 34.52 56.38
C TYR A 28 41.09 35.82 57.10
N PHE A 29 40.65 36.96 56.55
CA PHE A 29 40.80 38.27 57.17
C PHE A 29 40.03 38.36 58.49
N ILE A 30 38.79 37.86 58.54
CA ILE A 30 37.98 37.81 59.77
C ILE A 30 38.62 36.91 60.84
N LEU A 31 39.13 35.72 60.46
CA LEU A 31 39.83 34.81 61.38
C LEU A 31 41.14 35.43 61.92
N ALA A 32 41.90 36.10 61.04
CA ALA A 32 43.13 36.80 61.42
C ALA A 32 42.84 37.97 62.38
N LEU A 33 41.78 38.74 62.12
CA LEU A 33 41.30 39.79 63.01
C LEU A 33 40.84 39.23 64.36
N GLY A 34 40.08 38.13 64.37
CA GLY A 34 39.63 37.47 65.59
C GLY A 34 40.78 36.98 66.47
N TYR A 35 41.79 36.34 65.87
CA TYR A 35 43.01 35.94 66.59
C TYR A 35 43.75 37.14 67.20
N HIS A 36 43.88 38.24 66.46
CA HIS A 36 44.54 39.46 66.94
C HIS A 36 43.74 40.22 68.00
N PHE A 37 42.41 40.16 67.97
CA PHE A 37 41.54 40.80 68.97
C PHE A 37 41.46 39.99 70.28
N ILE A 38 41.51 38.66 70.22
CA ILE A 38 41.40 37.80 71.40
C ILE A 38 42.75 37.70 72.15
N ARG A 39 43.87 37.74 71.43
CA ARG A 39 45.24 37.70 71.99
C ARG A 39 45.51 38.71 73.14
N PRO A 40 45.14 40.00 73.04
CA PRO A 40 45.33 40.97 74.13
C PRO A 40 44.35 40.80 75.30
N GLN A 41 43.31 39.96 75.21
CA GLN A 41 42.40 39.65 76.33
C GLN A 41 42.77 38.37 77.08
N ILE A 42 43.39 37.39 76.41
CA ILE A 42 43.94 36.18 77.06
C ILE A 42 45.30 36.46 77.72
N SER A 43 46.10 37.37 77.14
CA SER A 43 47.40 37.77 77.68
C SER A 43 47.34 38.30 79.12
N PRO A 44 46.40 39.20 79.51
CA PRO A 44 46.25 39.67 80.90
C PRO A 44 45.73 38.59 81.85
N PHE A 45 44.90 37.64 81.40
CA PHE A 45 44.35 36.56 82.25
C PHE A 45 45.43 35.50 82.56
N CYS A 46 46.24 35.14 81.56
CA CYS A 46 47.41 34.27 81.72
C CYS A 46 48.53 34.96 82.53
N GLN A 47 48.75 36.27 82.36
CA GLN A 47 49.67 37.06 83.20
C GLN A 47 49.13 37.28 84.63
N GLN A 48 47.82 37.42 84.84
CA GLN A 48 47.20 37.45 86.18
C GLN A 48 47.32 36.11 86.91
N PHE A 49 47.22 34.96 86.22
CA PHE A 49 47.39 33.61 86.80
C PHE A 49 48.86 33.28 87.12
N LEU A 50 49.78 33.72 86.27
CA LEU A 50 51.22 33.59 86.50
C LEU A 50 51.72 34.53 87.63
N ASN A 51 51.02 35.63 87.91
CA ASN A 51 51.23 36.45 89.12
C ASN A 51 50.51 35.90 90.37
N LEU A 52 49.46 35.09 90.21
CA LEU A 52 48.78 34.41 91.33
C LEU A 52 49.69 33.40 92.06
N LEU A 53 50.60 32.72 91.36
CA LEU A 53 51.45 31.63 91.89
C LEU A 53 52.79 32.10 92.50
N GLY A 54 53.11 33.39 92.45
CA GLY A 54 54.45 33.92 92.75
C GLY A 54 54.59 34.84 93.97
N GLN A 55 53.55 35.12 94.77
CA GLN A 55 53.61 35.97 96.00
C GLN A 55 52.57 35.57 97.09
N PRO A 56 52.72 36.00 98.36
CA PRO A 56 52.28 35.21 99.50
C PRO A 56 50.94 35.65 100.09
N ARG A 57 50.15 34.64 100.52
CA ARG A 57 49.02 34.73 101.49
C ARG A 57 47.78 35.46 100.95
N CYS A 58 46.55 35.07 101.23
CA CYS A 58 45.90 33.98 101.94
C CYS A 58 44.41 34.15 101.60
N SER A 59 43.64 33.12 101.23
CA SER A 59 42.18 33.12 101.47
C SER A 59 41.50 31.78 101.20
N PRO A 60 40.50 31.38 102.01
CA PRO A 60 39.96 30.01 102.09
C PRO A 60 39.08 29.60 100.89
N TYR A 61 38.79 30.52 99.98
CA TYR A 61 37.94 30.22 98.82
C TYR A 61 38.69 29.56 97.65
N PHE A 62 40.02 29.46 97.74
CA PHE A 62 40.86 28.86 96.70
C PHE A 62 40.54 27.37 96.46
N PHE A 63 40.13 26.64 97.50
CA PHE A 63 39.89 25.21 97.39
C PHE A 63 38.59 24.86 96.65
N LEU A 64 37.58 25.73 96.65
CA LEU A 64 36.33 25.45 95.95
C LEU A 64 36.44 25.69 94.42
N LYS A 65 37.30 26.62 93.99
CA LYS A 65 37.59 26.84 92.56
C LYS A 65 38.50 25.76 91.97
N LEU A 66 39.32 25.09 92.78
CA LEU A 66 40.23 24.07 92.29
C LEU A 66 39.50 22.82 91.76
N GLY A 67 38.39 22.43 92.41
CA GLY A 67 37.57 21.31 91.96
C GLY A 67 36.91 21.55 90.60
N LEU A 68 36.51 22.79 90.31
CA LEU A 68 35.89 23.17 89.03
C LEU A 68 36.93 23.43 87.92
N LEU A 69 38.11 23.94 88.28
CA LEU A 69 39.23 24.07 87.35
C LEU A 69 39.75 22.70 86.89
N TYR A 70 39.66 21.66 87.72
CA TYR A 70 40.11 20.32 87.34
C TYR A 70 39.26 19.72 86.21
N CYS A 71 37.96 20.03 86.14
CA CYS A 71 37.07 19.50 85.12
C CYS A 71 37.12 20.27 83.77
N ILE A 72 37.40 21.58 83.77
CA ILE A 72 37.51 22.40 82.53
C ILE A 72 38.90 22.30 81.90
N ASN A 73 39.95 22.10 82.70
CA ASN A 73 41.31 22.12 82.19
C ASN A 73 41.74 20.82 81.50
N VAL A 74 41.09 19.68 81.73
CA VAL A 74 41.46 18.43 81.03
C VAL A 74 41.26 18.55 79.50
N PRO A 75 40.18 19.15 78.97
CA PRO A 75 40.08 19.46 77.54
C PRO A 75 41.08 20.50 77.03
N LEU A 76 41.36 21.57 77.80
CA LEU A 76 42.39 22.56 77.45
C LEU A 76 43.80 21.95 77.48
N TYR A 77 44.02 20.92 78.29
CA TYR A 77 45.26 20.14 78.32
C TYR A 77 45.41 19.31 77.04
N CYS A 78 44.32 18.75 76.50
CA CYS A 78 44.34 18.12 75.16
C CYS A 78 44.58 19.15 74.03
N PHE A 79 44.04 20.37 74.13
CA PHE A 79 44.38 21.48 73.22
C PHE A 79 45.84 21.92 73.40
N GLY A 80 46.34 21.88 74.64
CA GLY A 80 47.73 22.10 75.01
C GLY A 80 48.68 21.06 74.41
N VAL A 81 48.30 19.78 74.34
CA VAL A 81 49.08 18.74 73.65
C VAL A 81 49.13 18.99 72.14
N PHE A 82 48.04 19.50 71.55
CA PHE A 82 48.03 19.93 70.13
C PHE A 82 48.90 21.18 69.90
N CYS A 83 48.88 22.12 70.84
CA CYS A 83 49.79 23.26 70.87
C CYS A 83 51.25 22.85 71.16
N SER A 84 51.51 21.75 71.87
CA SER A 84 52.87 21.29 72.19
C SER A 84 53.57 20.64 70.98
N ILE A 85 52.80 20.02 70.06
CA ILE A 85 53.30 19.69 68.71
C ILE A 85 53.61 20.98 67.92
N LYS A 86 52.84 22.05 68.17
CA LYS A 86 53.02 23.36 67.54
C LYS A 86 54.19 24.15 68.12
N GLU A 87 54.50 24.04 69.40
CA GLU A 87 55.63 24.73 70.03
C GLU A 87 56.98 24.21 69.51
N SER A 88 57.03 22.95 69.04
CA SER A 88 58.18 22.40 68.31
C SER A 88 58.35 22.96 66.88
N MET A 89 57.31 23.56 66.26
CA MET A 89 57.40 24.22 64.94
C MET A 89 57.33 25.76 65.00
N ILE A 90 56.77 26.34 66.07
CA ILE A 90 56.50 27.78 66.17
C ILE A 90 57.71 28.57 66.63
N GLY A 91 58.61 28.01 67.45
CA GLY A 91 59.77 28.73 67.97
C GLY A 91 60.65 29.38 66.89
N LEU A 92 60.64 28.86 65.66
CA LEU A 92 61.40 29.41 64.53
C LEU A 92 60.60 30.37 63.62
N LEU A 93 59.26 30.30 63.58
CA LEU A 93 58.42 31.11 62.68
C LEU A 93 57.81 32.34 63.35
N SER A 94 57.56 32.30 64.66
CA SER A 94 56.97 33.42 65.38
C SER A 94 57.93 34.58 65.68
N TYR A 95 59.22 34.44 65.38
CA TYR A 95 60.20 35.50 65.63
C TYR A 95 60.54 36.36 64.41
N ILE A 96 60.06 36.02 63.19
CA ILE A 96 60.50 36.75 61.99
C ILE A 96 59.39 37.44 61.17
N PHE A 97 58.15 36.95 60.95
CA PHE A 97 57.21 37.69 60.04
C PHE A 97 55.69 37.53 60.28
N PRO A 98 55.00 38.55 60.85
CA PRO A 98 53.53 38.63 60.93
C PRO A 98 52.84 39.49 59.83
N ASP A 99 53.49 40.51 59.27
CA ASP A 99 52.79 41.59 58.52
C ASP A 99 52.48 41.29 57.04
N ILE A 100 53.17 40.32 56.41
CA ILE A 100 53.01 40.02 54.97
C ILE A 100 51.64 39.39 54.67
N SER A 101 51.02 38.73 55.64
CA SER A 101 49.75 38.02 55.41
C SER A 101 48.56 38.96 55.17
N ILE A 102 48.57 40.19 55.69
CA ILE A 102 47.40 41.10 55.66
C ILE A 102 47.34 41.88 54.34
N MET A 103 48.48 42.34 53.82
CA MET A 103 48.51 43.12 52.57
C MET A 103 48.06 42.31 51.36
N VAL A 104 48.40 41.02 51.32
CA VAL A 104 47.98 40.12 50.23
C VAL A 104 46.46 40.01 50.15
N THR A 105 45.76 40.06 51.30
CA THR A 105 44.30 39.94 51.34
C THR A 105 43.58 41.19 50.83
N PHE A 106 44.10 42.39 51.09
CA PHE A 106 43.44 43.64 50.67
C PHE A 106 43.54 43.90 49.16
N ALA A 107 44.70 43.61 48.56
CA ALA A 107 44.90 43.77 47.12
C ALA A 107 43.91 42.92 46.30
N ILE A 108 43.59 41.73 46.82
CA ILE A 108 42.62 40.83 46.21
C ILE A 108 41.21 41.45 46.15
N PHE A 109 40.83 42.27 47.14
CA PHE A 109 39.48 42.84 47.24
C PHE A 109 39.20 43.93 46.19
N VAL A 110 40.10 44.91 46.03
CA VAL A 110 39.88 46.08 45.15
C VAL A 110 39.81 45.69 43.67
N ILE A 111 40.63 44.72 43.27
CA ILE A 111 40.61 44.15 41.92
C ILE A 111 39.21 43.59 41.61
N GLY A 112 38.52 43.02 42.60
CA GLY A 112 37.15 42.51 42.44
C GLY A 112 36.13 43.57 42.03
N LEU A 113 36.19 44.80 42.57
CA LEU A 113 35.16 45.83 42.34
C LEU A 113 35.20 46.46 40.95
N GLY A 114 36.40 46.78 40.44
CA GLY A 114 36.54 47.45 39.13
C GLY A 114 36.05 46.58 37.96
N LEU A 115 36.12 45.27 38.12
CA LEU A 115 35.67 44.33 37.11
C LEU A 115 34.14 44.30 36.98
N LYS A 116 33.38 44.67 38.03
CA LYS A 116 31.91 44.67 38.03
C LYS A 116 31.26 45.76 37.17
N LYS A 117 31.81 46.98 37.13
CA LYS A 117 31.17 48.12 36.41
C LYS A 117 31.23 47.99 34.89
N TYR A 118 32.34 47.45 34.38
CA TYR A 118 32.54 47.25 32.94
C TYR A 118 31.50 46.26 32.35
N GLU A 119 30.99 45.35 33.18
CA GLU A 119 29.98 44.36 32.81
C GLU A 119 28.64 44.99 32.38
N GLU A 120 28.25 46.13 32.96
CA GLU A 120 26.91 46.72 32.76
C GLU A 120 26.72 47.43 31.40
N GLU A 121 27.74 48.13 30.87
CA GLU A 121 27.63 48.89 29.62
C GLU A 121 27.58 47.99 28.36
N VAL A 122 28.32 46.89 28.40
CA VAL A 122 28.37 45.90 27.31
C VAL A 122 26.97 45.33 27.05
N LYS A 123 26.15 45.16 28.09
CA LYS A 123 24.81 44.57 28.02
C LYS A 123 23.81 45.36 27.16
N LYS A 124 23.82 46.70 27.23
CA LYS A 124 22.79 47.56 26.58
C LYS A 124 22.91 47.64 25.05
N TYR A 125 24.13 47.59 24.52
CA TYR A 125 24.35 47.64 23.07
C TYR A 125 23.82 46.39 22.35
N GLU A 126 23.93 45.24 23.00
CA GLU A 126 23.51 43.95 22.46
C GLU A 126 21.99 43.87 22.24
N GLU A 127 21.18 44.42 23.15
CA GLU A 127 19.72 44.41 23.09
C GLU A 127 19.14 45.03 21.80
N LYS A 128 19.71 46.17 21.35
CA LYS A 128 19.21 46.89 20.17
C LYS A 128 19.51 46.16 18.85
N ARG A 129 20.67 45.52 18.76
CA ARG A 129 21.07 44.75 17.57
C ARG A 129 20.13 43.57 17.34
N ILE A 130 19.80 42.86 18.42
CA ILE A 130 18.90 41.70 18.43
C ILE A 130 17.52 42.04 17.86
N ALA A 131 16.91 43.15 18.29
CA ALA A 131 15.57 43.54 17.86
C ALA A 131 15.43 43.70 16.33
N LYS A 132 16.49 44.16 15.65
CA LYS A 132 16.48 44.32 14.19
C LYS A 132 16.46 42.97 13.46
N MET A 133 17.25 42.00 13.94
CA MET A 133 17.36 40.67 13.34
C MET A 133 16.04 39.92 13.41
N LEU A 134 15.31 40.04 14.53
CA LEU A 134 14.02 39.38 14.73
C LEU A 134 12.94 39.87 13.75
N ASN A 135 12.92 41.18 13.49
CA ASN A 135 11.93 41.76 12.60
C ASN A 135 12.12 41.30 11.15
N GLU A 136 13.37 41.06 10.73
CA GLU A 136 13.68 40.58 9.37
C GLU A 136 13.11 39.17 9.12
N LEU A 137 13.20 38.27 10.10
CA LEU A 137 12.67 36.90 9.98
C LEU A 137 11.15 36.85 9.81
N MET A 138 10.42 37.82 10.34
CA MET A 138 8.96 37.85 10.25
C MET A 138 8.44 38.11 8.84
N PHE A 139 9.22 38.73 7.97
CA PHE A 139 8.75 39.14 6.64
C PHE A 139 9.44 38.40 5.48
N LEU A 140 10.45 37.58 5.76
CA LEU A 140 11.12 36.77 4.73
C LEU A 140 10.27 35.55 4.31
N PRO A 141 10.37 35.11 3.03
CA PRO A 141 9.77 33.86 2.58
C PRO A 141 10.29 32.65 3.37
N PRO A 142 9.48 31.60 3.61
CA PRO A 142 9.81 30.52 4.56
C PRO A 142 11.19 29.87 4.36
N LYS A 143 11.59 29.56 3.12
CA LYS A 143 12.90 28.96 2.85
C LYS A 143 14.07 29.88 3.20
N GLU A 144 13.96 31.16 2.89
CA GLU A 144 15.03 32.13 3.14
C GLU A 144 15.06 32.54 4.61
N ALA A 145 13.88 32.68 5.23
CA ALA A 145 13.73 32.88 6.67
C ALA A 145 14.40 31.74 7.45
N VAL A 146 14.19 30.49 7.06
CA VAL A 146 14.78 29.31 7.72
C VAL A 146 16.30 29.24 7.54
N LYS A 147 16.86 29.70 6.42
CA LYS A 147 18.33 29.83 6.25
C LYS A 147 18.90 30.92 7.14
N ARG A 148 18.30 32.11 7.15
CA ARG A 148 18.73 33.25 7.99
C ARG A 148 18.56 32.98 9.47
N LEU A 149 17.53 32.21 9.84
CA LEU A 149 17.29 31.75 11.21
C LEU A 149 18.53 31.03 11.76
N ARG A 150 19.18 30.18 10.96
CA ARG A 150 20.41 29.51 11.36
C ARG A 150 21.55 30.49 11.66
N ASP A 151 21.73 31.48 10.79
CA ASP A 151 22.79 32.47 10.96
C ASP A 151 22.54 33.31 12.22
N TYR A 152 21.29 33.74 12.43
CA TYR A 152 20.91 34.57 13.57
C TYR A 152 20.94 33.82 14.89
N TYR A 153 20.58 32.54 14.90
CA TYR A 153 20.74 31.69 16.07
C TYR A 153 22.20 31.58 16.52
N SER A 154 23.15 31.60 15.57
CA SER A 154 24.58 31.57 15.90
C SER A 154 25.10 32.89 16.48
N GLU A 155 24.45 34.00 16.12
CA GLU A 155 24.82 35.34 16.57
C GLU A 155 24.16 35.72 17.91
N ILE A 156 22.92 35.28 18.15
CA ILE A 156 22.18 35.53 19.40
C ILE A 156 22.44 34.37 20.35
N LYS A 157 23.47 34.50 21.18
CA LYS A 157 23.94 33.40 22.02
C LYS A 157 22.96 33.08 23.15
N GLU A 158 22.43 34.08 23.85
CA GLU A 158 21.53 33.89 25.01
C GLU A 158 20.62 35.13 25.25
N GLY A 159 19.61 34.98 26.11
CA GLY A 159 18.83 36.09 26.67
C GLY A 159 17.47 36.36 26.00
N GLU A 160 16.94 37.56 26.21
CA GLU A 160 15.59 37.98 25.76
C GLU A 160 15.43 37.91 24.23
N GLY A 161 16.54 38.00 23.49
CA GLY A 161 16.58 37.80 22.04
C GLY A 161 16.23 36.38 21.61
N LEU A 162 16.75 35.39 22.34
CA LEU A 162 16.52 33.98 22.03
C LEU A 162 15.04 33.62 22.28
N ASN A 163 14.45 34.14 23.35
CA ASN A 163 13.03 33.91 23.66
C ASN A 163 12.13 34.44 22.54
N LYS A 164 12.36 35.68 22.10
CA LYS A 164 11.59 36.28 21.00
C LYS A 164 11.80 35.53 19.67
N LEU A 165 12.99 34.98 19.45
CA LEU A 165 13.27 34.15 18.30
C LEU A 165 12.46 32.84 18.34
N SER A 166 12.45 32.17 19.49
CA SER A 166 11.66 30.96 19.70
C SER A 166 10.16 31.21 19.54
N ASP A 167 9.66 32.37 19.97
CA ASP A 167 8.25 32.73 19.79
C ASP A 167 7.87 32.87 18.31
N ILE A 168 8.74 33.48 17.49
CA ILE A 168 8.55 33.55 16.03
C ILE A 168 8.52 32.15 15.40
N VAL A 169 9.44 31.27 15.82
CA VAL A 169 9.49 29.89 15.31
C VAL A 169 8.22 29.12 15.66
N ARG A 170 7.67 29.32 16.86
CA ARG A 170 6.39 28.71 17.27
C ARG A 170 5.22 29.24 16.47
N GLU A 171 5.18 30.53 16.20
CA GLU A 171 4.12 31.15 15.40
C GLU A 171 4.10 30.61 13.96
N LYS A 172 5.28 30.42 13.35
CA LYS A 172 5.44 29.96 11.96
C LYS A 172 5.80 28.48 11.80
N LYS A 173 5.38 27.66 12.76
CA LYS A 173 5.81 26.27 12.90
C LYS A 173 5.71 25.44 11.61
N GLU A 174 4.52 25.35 11.00
CA GLU A 174 4.29 24.41 9.89
C GLU A 174 5.04 24.83 8.61
N ASP A 175 5.07 26.13 8.30
CA ASP A 175 5.84 26.67 7.17
C ASP A 175 7.34 26.38 7.29
N PHE A 176 7.87 26.44 8.50
CA PHE A 176 9.30 26.20 8.76
C PHE A 176 9.65 24.72 8.69
N LEU A 177 8.75 23.82 9.11
CA LEU A 177 8.93 22.37 8.97
C LEU A 177 8.92 21.94 7.50
N GLU A 178 8.00 22.46 6.69
CA GLU A 178 8.00 22.17 5.25
C GLU A 178 9.23 22.72 4.54
N ALA A 179 9.63 23.95 4.84
CA ALA A 179 10.85 24.54 4.29
C ALA A 179 12.10 23.73 4.67
N ALA A 180 12.18 23.22 5.91
CA ALA A 180 13.27 22.37 6.36
C ALA A 180 13.33 21.03 5.61
N LEU A 181 12.17 20.39 5.35
CA LEU A 181 12.11 19.18 4.53
C LEU A 181 12.66 19.41 3.12
N GLU A 182 12.26 20.52 2.49
CA GLU A 182 12.67 20.84 1.12
C GLU A 182 14.15 21.25 1.03
N ILE A 183 14.72 21.82 2.09
CA ILE A 183 16.15 22.18 2.15
C ILE A 183 17.02 20.95 2.45
N GLY A 184 16.53 20.03 3.31
CA GLY A 184 17.22 18.78 3.64
C GLY A 184 18.45 18.94 4.55
N ASP A 185 18.58 20.05 5.29
CA ASP A 185 19.71 20.29 6.21
C ASP A 185 19.35 19.91 7.65
N LYS A 186 20.05 18.91 8.20
CA LYS A 186 19.86 18.41 9.56
C LYS A 186 19.99 19.50 10.63
N LYS A 187 20.92 20.46 10.48
CA LYS A 187 21.17 21.49 11.50
C LYS A 187 19.97 22.40 11.72
N ILE A 188 19.18 22.60 10.67
CA ILE A 188 17.97 23.41 10.74
C ILE A 188 16.90 22.68 11.56
N VAL A 189 16.77 21.37 11.39
CA VAL A 189 15.83 20.54 12.15
C VAL A 189 16.18 20.56 13.64
N ASP A 190 17.47 20.49 13.99
CA ASP A 190 17.93 20.56 15.38
C ASP A 190 17.54 21.91 16.03
N LEU A 191 17.75 23.03 15.32
CA LEU A 191 17.36 24.37 15.80
C LEU A 191 15.85 24.52 16.01
N LEU A 192 15.05 23.98 15.08
CA LEU A 192 13.59 23.98 15.22
C LEU A 192 13.15 23.16 16.43
N SER A 193 13.84 22.06 16.73
CA SER A 193 13.51 21.20 17.87
C SER A 193 13.69 21.87 19.22
N GLU A 194 14.71 22.72 19.37
CA GLU A 194 14.94 23.51 20.59
C GLU A 194 13.81 24.53 20.84
N SER A 195 13.25 25.10 19.76
CA SER A 195 12.23 26.15 19.87
C SER A 195 10.79 25.63 19.98
N LEU A 196 10.48 24.51 19.31
CA LEU A 196 9.12 23.95 19.21
C LEU A 196 8.82 22.86 20.26
N GLY A 197 9.86 22.25 20.83
CA GLY A 197 9.74 21.09 21.69
C GLY A 197 9.35 19.79 20.95
N GLU A 198 9.37 18.66 21.65
CA GLU A 198 9.20 17.32 21.05
C GLU A 198 7.75 16.90 20.80
N GLN A 199 6.78 17.81 20.78
CA GLN A 199 5.36 17.41 20.68
C GLN A 199 4.86 17.24 19.23
N SER A 200 5.63 17.66 18.22
CA SER A 200 5.19 17.63 16.82
C SER A 200 5.57 16.35 16.09
N SER A 201 4.59 15.56 15.63
CA SER A 201 4.81 14.34 14.83
C SER A 201 5.66 14.58 13.58
N ARG A 202 5.45 15.69 12.86
CA ARG A 202 6.22 16.05 11.65
C ARG A 202 7.68 16.35 11.93
N LEU A 203 7.95 17.03 13.04
CA LEU A 203 9.32 17.35 13.44
C LEU A 203 10.07 16.06 13.82
N LYS A 204 9.41 15.12 14.50
CA LYS A 204 9.97 13.78 14.78
C LYS A 204 10.28 13.02 13.49
N PHE A 205 9.35 13.03 12.53
CA PHE A 205 9.59 12.42 11.22
C PHE A 205 10.81 13.04 10.51
N LEU A 206 10.91 14.38 10.43
CA LEU A 206 12.05 15.04 9.78
C LEU A 206 13.38 14.75 10.46
N ARG A 207 13.40 14.72 11.79
CA ARG A 207 14.59 14.39 12.56
C ARG A 207 15.08 12.98 12.24
N GLY A 208 14.16 12.00 12.19
CA GLY A 208 14.49 10.65 11.76
C GLY A 208 14.94 10.61 10.30
N TYR A 209 14.24 11.31 9.41
CA TYR A 209 14.47 11.23 7.95
C TYR A 209 15.77 11.89 7.50
N LEU A 210 16.03 13.12 7.92
CA LEU A 210 17.24 13.85 7.58
C LEU A 210 18.41 13.53 8.51
N GLY A 211 18.11 13.04 9.71
CA GLY A 211 19.10 12.55 10.65
C GLY A 211 19.60 11.14 10.35
N GLU A 212 18.96 10.45 9.40
CA GLU A 212 19.19 9.04 9.04
C GLU A 212 19.00 8.08 10.22
N ASP A 213 18.12 8.42 11.16
CA ASP A 213 17.71 7.53 12.24
C ASP A 213 16.63 6.57 11.73
N TRP A 214 17.09 5.56 11.01
CA TRP A 214 16.24 4.55 10.38
C TRP A 214 15.41 3.75 11.39
N LYS A 215 15.85 3.68 12.65
CA LYS A 215 15.15 2.96 13.71
C LYS A 215 13.93 3.75 14.20
N GLU A 216 14.09 5.05 14.43
CA GLU A 216 12.97 5.93 14.78
C GLU A 216 11.97 6.02 13.63
N LEU A 217 12.48 6.15 12.40
CA LEU A 217 11.62 6.20 11.21
C LEU A 217 10.79 4.94 11.06
N ARG A 218 11.46 3.78 11.09
CA ARG A 218 10.82 2.47 10.92
C ARG A 218 9.69 2.25 11.92
N THR A 219 9.90 2.60 13.19
CA THR A 219 8.92 2.33 14.25
C THR A 219 7.65 3.18 14.10
N ASN A 220 7.76 4.40 13.55
CA ASN A 220 6.66 5.37 13.55
C ASN A 220 6.09 5.66 12.16
N LEU A 221 6.73 5.18 11.09
CA LEU A 221 6.29 5.36 9.71
C LEU A 221 4.80 5.02 9.46
N PRO A 222 4.23 3.91 9.98
CA PRO A 222 2.82 3.60 9.72
C PRO A 222 1.87 4.66 10.29
N ASN A 223 2.17 5.19 11.48
CA ASN A 223 1.35 6.25 12.10
C ASN A 223 1.44 7.55 11.28
N TRP A 224 2.64 7.91 10.82
CA TRP A 224 2.82 9.10 9.97
C TRP A 224 2.23 8.94 8.56
N LEU A 225 2.20 7.72 8.03
CA LEU A 225 1.46 7.42 6.80
C LEU A 225 -0.03 7.68 6.97
N GLU A 226 -0.63 7.25 8.08
CA GLU A 226 -2.04 7.56 8.35
C GLU A 226 -2.28 9.06 8.57
N GLU A 227 -1.37 9.73 9.29
CA GLU A 227 -1.52 11.14 9.65
C GLU A 227 -1.31 12.07 8.43
N PHE A 228 -0.32 11.79 7.58
CA PHE A 228 0.13 12.74 6.54
C PHE A 228 -0.20 12.34 5.10
N TRP A 229 -0.84 11.19 4.83
CA TRP A 229 -0.98 10.71 3.43
C TRP A 229 -1.76 11.62 2.48
N LYS A 230 -2.63 12.49 3.01
CA LYS A 230 -3.43 13.41 2.18
C LYS A 230 -2.60 14.59 1.66
N GLU A 231 -1.43 14.82 2.23
CA GLU A 231 -0.56 15.94 1.89
C GLU A 231 0.59 15.45 1.01
N GLU A 232 0.53 15.80 -0.28
CA GLU A 232 1.35 15.22 -1.33
C GLU A 232 2.86 15.36 -1.09
N LYS A 233 3.31 16.49 -0.56
CA LYS A 233 4.73 16.76 -0.27
C LYS A 233 5.28 15.80 0.80
N TRP A 234 4.56 15.63 1.90
CA TRP A 234 4.95 14.73 2.98
C TRP A 234 4.85 13.28 2.57
N ARG A 235 3.80 12.92 1.81
CA ARG A 235 3.64 11.58 1.24
C ARG A 235 4.88 11.13 0.46
N LYS A 236 5.41 11.98 -0.43
CA LYS A 236 6.62 11.66 -1.20
C LYS A 236 7.83 11.40 -0.28
N ALA A 237 8.09 12.29 0.68
CA ALA A 237 9.20 12.14 1.61
C ALA A 237 9.10 10.87 2.47
N ILE A 238 7.88 10.51 2.90
CA ILE A 238 7.65 9.27 3.66
C ILE A 238 7.90 8.03 2.79
N TYR A 239 7.58 8.09 1.49
CA TYR A 239 7.82 6.99 0.56
C TYR A 239 9.32 6.80 0.30
N GLU A 240 10.06 7.90 0.17
CA GLU A 240 11.53 7.86 0.08
C GLU A 240 12.17 7.36 1.38
N ALA A 241 11.67 7.80 2.54
CA ALA A 241 12.09 7.31 3.85
C ALA A 241 11.89 5.80 3.99
N ALA A 242 10.73 5.29 3.55
CA ALA A 242 10.42 3.87 3.50
C ALA A 242 11.44 3.08 2.68
N ALA A 243 11.76 3.55 1.46
CA ALA A 243 12.75 2.92 0.59
C ALA A 243 14.12 2.86 1.25
N LYS A 244 14.58 3.98 1.81
CA LYS A 244 15.89 4.07 2.48
C LYS A 244 15.98 3.21 3.74
N CYS A 245 14.92 3.16 4.54
CA CYS A 245 14.84 2.26 5.69
C CYS A 245 15.00 0.80 5.28
N TYR A 246 14.38 0.40 4.16
CA TYR A 246 14.53 -0.93 3.60
C TYR A 246 15.98 -1.21 3.15
N GLU A 247 16.58 -0.31 2.38
CA GLU A 247 17.96 -0.47 1.92
C GLU A 247 18.98 -0.56 3.07
N ALA A 248 18.81 0.28 4.10
CA ALA A 248 19.67 0.29 5.28
C ALA A 248 19.52 -1.01 6.09
N ALA A 249 18.30 -1.53 6.19
CA ALA A 249 18.02 -2.79 6.86
C ALA A 249 18.63 -4.01 6.14
N VAL A 250 18.54 -4.06 4.81
CA VAL A 250 19.15 -5.13 4.00
C VAL A 250 20.68 -5.14 4.17
N LYS A 251 21.33 -3.97 4.26
CA LYS A 251 22.79 -3.87 4.41
C LYS A 251 23.31 -4.22 5.80
N SER A 252 22.49 -4.07 6.84
CA SER A 252 22.95 -4.16 8.25
C SER A 252 22.90 -5.56 8.84
N ASP A 253 22.61 -6.59 8.03
CA ASP A 253 22.47 -8.01 8.41
C ASP A 253 21.59 -8.23 9.65
N ALA A 254 20.71 -7.26 9.92
CA ALA A 254 19.90 -7.18 11.12
C ALA A 254 18.62 -8.04 11.02
N GLY A 255 18.63 -9.02 10.10
CA GLY A 255 17.54 -9.96 9.90
C GLY A 255 16.21 -9.31 9.54
N PHE A 256 16.22 -8.18 8.81
CA PHE A 256 15.01 -7.42 8.50
C PHE A 256 14.70 -7.45 7.00
N THR A 257 13.50 -7.92 6.67
CA THR A 257 13.10 -8.31 5.30
C THR A 257 12.01 -7.38 4.73
N ALA A 258 11.76 -7.45 3.42
CA ALA A 258 10.64 -6.75 2.77
C ALA A 258 9.28 -7.16 3.37
N GLU A 259 9.25 -8.32 4.00
CA GLU A 259 8.07 -8.94 4.62
C GLU A 259 7.71 -8.30 5.95
N ASP A 260 8.72 -7.88 6.73
CA ASP A 260 8.50 -7.18 7.99
C ASP A 260 7.95 -5.76 7.75
N LEU A 261 8.43 -5.12 6.68
CA LEU A 261 7.94 -3.85 6.13
C LEU A 261 6.46 -3.96 5.71
N TRP A 262 6.10 -5.05 5.05
CA TRP A 262 4.73 -5.33 4.62
C TRP A 262 3.78 -5.59 5.80
N LYS A 263 4.24 -6.34 6.81
CA LYS A 263 3.44 -6.69 8.00
C LYS A 263 3.07 -5.49 8.85
N GLU A 264 3.96 -4.50 8.97
CA GLU A 264 3.68 -3.31 9.77
C GLU A 264 2.79 -2.29 9.04
N TRP A 265 2.85 -2.20 7.70
CA TRP A 265 2.26 -1.07 6.96
C TRP A 265 0.95 -1.38 6.21
N PHE A 266 0.45 -2.61 6.18
CA PHE A 266 -0.74 -2.99 5.38
C PHE A 266 -2.10 -2.60 5.99
N LYS A 267 -2.14 -2.03 7.19
CA LYS A 267 -3.41 -1.73 7.90
C LYS A 267 -4.22 -0.53 7.37
N PRO A 268 -3.61 0.56 6.84
CA PRO A 268 -4.36 1.68 6.27
C PRO A 268 -4.46 1.66 4.72
N PRO A 269 -5.55 2.19 4.13
CA PRO A 269 -5.76 2.27 2.68
C PRO A 269 -4.68 3.05 1.90
N SER A 270 -4.00 4.00 2.54
CA SER A 270 -2.95 4.84 1.94
C SER A 270 -1.66 4.09 1.62
N SER A 271 -1.40 2.96 2.28
CA SER A 271 -0.17 2.15 2.12
C SER A 271 -0.10 1.35 0.82
N ARG A 272 -1.24 1.01 0.18
CA ARG A 272 -1.24 0.32 -1.13
C ARG A 272 -0.64 1.17 -2.25
N LYS A 273 -0.84 2.49 -2.20
CA LYS A 273 -0.36 3.43 -3.22
C LYS A 273 1.14 3.72 -3.09
N LEU A 274 1.69 3.57 -1.88
CA LEU A 274 3.13 3.62 -1.59
C LEU A 274 3.87 2.44 -2.21
N LEU A 275 3.32 1.24 -2.07
CA LEU A 275 3.90 0.02 -2.61
C LEU A 275 3.91 0.00 -4.14
N GLN A 276 2.90 0.61 -4.76
CA GLN A 276 2.84 0.82 -6.21
C GLN A 276 4.00 1.70 -6.72
N VAL A 277 4.32 2.80 -6.01
CA VAL A 277 5.43 3.70 -6.38
C VAL A 277 6.81 3.08 -6.11
N LEU A 278 6.97 2.30 -5.03
CA LEU A 278 8.23 1.58 -4.76
C LEU A 278 8.52 0.46 -5.77
N SER A 279 7.48 -0.09 -6.42
CA SER A 279 7.59 -1.15 -7.44
C SER A 279 8.28 -0.71 -8.74
N GLU A 280 8.39 0.60 -8.96
CA GLU A 280 9.00 1.20 -10.16
C GLU A 280 10.54 1.21 -10.08
N GLY A 281 11.12 1.10 -8.88
CA GLY A 281 12.58 1.05 -8.66
C GLY A 281 13.08 -0.23 -7.96
N VAL A 282 12.21 -0.97 -7.28
CA VAL A 282 12.53 -2.22 -6.59
C VAL A 282 11.56 -3.30 -7.06
N LYS A 283 12.09 -4.44 -7.51
CA LYS A 283 11.28 -5.60 -7.92
C LYS A 283 10.54 -6.11 -6.67
N LEU A 284 9.27 -5.75 -6.54
CA LEU A 284 8.44 -6.23 -5.44
C LEU A 284 8.42 -7.77 -5.46
N PRO A 285 8.29 -8.41 -4.29
CA PRO A 285 7.75 -9.74 -4.21
C PRO A 285 6.43 -9.77 -4.99
N GLU A 286 6.26 -10.84 -5.71
CA GLU A 286 5.47 -10.94 -6.90
C GLU A 286 3.95 -11.14 -6.53
N ASP A 287 3.68 -11.37 -5.25
CA ASP A 287 2.40 -11.72 -4.62
C ASP A 287 1.65 -10.46 -4.27
N LYS A 288 2.44 -9.39 -4.17
CA LYS A 288 2.03 -8.04 -3.90
C LYS A 288 1.78 -7.27 -5.19
N GLN A 289 2.38 -7.68 -6.31
CA GLN A 289 2.01 -7.17 -7.65
C GLN A 289 0.59 -7.60 -8.04
N ARG A 290 0.15 -8.79 -7.62
CA ARG A 290 -1.22 -9.31 -7.81
C ARG A 290 -2.29 -8.50 -7.06
N LEU A 291 -1.92 -7.84 -5.94
CA LEU A 291 -2.84 -7.03 -5.11
C LEU A 291 -3.09 -5.62 -5.67
N LEU A 292 -2.37 -5.23 -6.73
CA LEU A 292 -2.72 -4.08 -7.58
C LEU A 292 -3.86 -4.40 -8.57
N GLY A 293 -4.26 -5.68 -8.69
CA GLY A 293 -5.57 -6.15 -9.18
C GLY A 293 -5.74 -6.30 -10.71
N PRO A 294 -6.22 -7.44 -11.25
CA PRO A 294 -6.27 -7.73 -12.69
C PRO A 294 -7.58 -7.34 -13.40
N ARG A 295 -7.52 -6.86 -14.66
CA ARG A 295 -8.64 -6.92 -15.64
C ARG A 295 -8.52 -8.24 -16.42
N VAL A 296 -9.34 -9.22 -16.09
CA VAL A 296 -9.47 -10.45 -16.87
C VAL A 296 -10.51 -10.20 -17.98
N GLU A 297 -10.07 -10.02 -19.22
CA GLU A 297 -10.97 -10.05 -20.38
C GLU A 297 -11.12 -11.49 -20.88
N ILE A 298 -12.22 -12.15 -20.52
CA ILE A 298 -12.63 -13.38 -21.21
C ILE A 298 -12.82 -13.01 -22.70
N PRO A 299 -12.23 -13.75 -23.66
CA PRO A 299 -12.39 -13.45 -25.07
C PRO A 299 -13.88 -13.61 -25.41
N TRP A 300 -14.57 -12.47 -25.43
CA TRP A 300 -15.71 -12.26 -26.29
C TRP A 300 -15.28 -12.59 -27.73
N PRO A 301 -16.18 -13.00 -28.64
CA PRO A 301 -15.87 -13.00 -30.05
C PRO A 301 -15.14 -11.70 -30.38
N ARG A 302 -13.86 -11.81 -30.74
CA ARG A 302 -13.07 -10.62 -31.08
C ARG A 302 -13.84 -9.90 -32.19
N GLU A 303 -13.74 -8.57 -32.24
CA GLU A 303 -14.10 -7.79 -33.43
C GLU A 303 -13.23 -8.28 -34.60
N LYS A 304 -13.56 -9.45 -35.13
CA LYS A 304 -13.15 -9.85 -36.46
C LYS A 304 -14.13 -9.12 -37.34
N GLU A 305 -13.63 -8.21 -38.15
CA GLU A 305 -14.34 -7.62 -39.29
C GLU A 305 -14.85 -8.77 -40.16
N ARG A 306 -16.04 -9.28 -39.85
CA ARG A 306 -16.76 -10.13 -40.77
C ARG A 306 -17.58 -9.22 -41.67
N PRO A 307 -17.63 -9.52 -42.97
CA PRO A 307 -18.44 -8.75 -43.88
C PRO A 307 -19.91 -9.01 -43.54
N GLU A 308 -20.54 -8.07 -42.84
CA GLU A 308 -22.00 -7.96 -42.89
C GLU A 308 -22.42 -7.83 -44.35
N ASN A 309 -23.64 -8.29 -44.67
CA ASN A 309 -24.12 -8.18 -46.04
C ASN A 309 -24.13 -6.70 -46.46
N PRO A 310 -23.41 -6.31 -47.53
CA PRO A 310 -23.24 -4.91 -47.89
C PRO A 310 -24.58 -4.22 -48.17
N ASN A 311 -25.58 -4.95 -48.66
CA ASN A 311 -26.91 -4.39 -48.92
C ASN A 311 -27.63 -4.03 -47.61
N ILE A 312 -27.50 -4.87 -46.57
CA ILE A 312 -28.06 -4.57 -45.24
C ILE A 312 -27.34 -3.35 -44.64
N LEU A 313 -26.02 -3.25 -44.79
CA LEU A 313 -25.27 -2.08 -44.32
C LEU A 313 -25.68 -0.79 -45.04
N ILE A 314 -25.88 -0.85 -46.36
CA ILE A 314 -26.38 0.29 -47.15
C ILE A 314 -27.77 0.70 -46.65
N TRP A 315 -28.66 -0.28 -46.41
CA TRP A 315 -29.97 -0.02 -45.83
C TRP A 315 -29.89 0.60 -44.43
N CYS A 316 -29.06 0.07 -43.54
CA CYS A 316 -28.85 0.61 -42.19
C CYS A 316 -28.40 2.07 -42.26
N LYS A 317 -27.45 2.38 -43.15
CA LYS A 317 -26.99 3.75 -43.39
C LYS A 317 -28.10 4.67 -43.89
N ALA A 318 -28.94 4.19 -44.82
CA ALA A 318 -30.10 4.94 -45.32
C ALA A 318 -31.12 5.21 -44.19
N MET A 319 -31.24 4.30 -43.24
CA MET A 319 -32.10 4.41 -42.04
C MET A 319 -31.46 5.18 -40.87
N GLY A 320 -30.20 5.63 -41.02
CA GLY A 320 -29.45 6.33 -39.98
C GLY A 320 -29.08 5.45 -38.79
N ILE A 321 -28.78 4.18 -39.04
CA ILE A 321 -28.37 3.19 -38.04
C ILE A 321 -26.96 2.69 -38.36
N ASP A 322 -26.14 2.48 -37.32
CA ASP A 322 -24.72 2.16 -37.48
C ASP A 322 -24.42 0.67 -37.72
N PHE A 323 -25.37 -0.23 -37.47
CA PHE A 323 -25.17 -1.69 -37.54
C PHE A 323 -26.47 -2.44 -37.86
N ASN A 324 -26.37 -3.69 -38.33
CA ASN A 324 -27.52 -4.55 -38.52
C ASN A 324 -28.19 -4.94 -37.18
N PRO A 325 -29.45 -4.54 -36.89
CA PRO A 325 -30.12 -4.85 -35.62
C PRO A 325 -30.24 -6.36 -35.33
N PHE A 326 -30.33 -7.18 -36.37
CA PHE A 326 -30.49 -8.63 -36.21
C PHE A 326 -29.17 -9.39 -36.12
N GLY A 327 -28.07 -8.79 -36.58
CA GLY A 327 -26.77 -9.44 -36.61
C GLY A 327 -26.74 -10.73 -37.43
N PRO A 328 -25.68 -11.54 -37.28
CA PRO A 328 -25.56 -12.85 -37.93
C PRO A 328 -26.44 -13.93 -37.26
N GLU A 329 -26.74 -15.00 -38.00
CA GLU A 329 -27.52 -16.15 -37.51
C GLU A 329 -26.82 -16.96 -36.40
N TYR A 330 -25.49 -16.80 -36.29
CA TYR A 330 -24.61 -17.50 -35.37
C TYR A 330 -24.17 -16.56 -34.26
N ALA A 331 -24.41 -16.94 -33.01
CA ALA A 331 -24.21 -16.07 -31.86
C ALA A 331 -22.73 -15.72 -31.64
N GLU A 332 -21.86 -16.68 -31.93
CA GLU A 332 -20.40 -16.55 -31.90
C GLU A 332 -19.85 -15.55 -32.93
N GLU A 333 -20.68 -15.11 -33.88
CA GLU A 333 -20.32 -14.12 -34.89
C GLU A 333 -20.86 -12.72 -34.54
N ASP A 334 -21.72 -12.62 -33.53
CA ASP A 334 -22.44 -11.41 -33.19
C ASP A 334 -21.73 -10.64 -32.07
N HIS A 335 -20.89 -9.67 -32.46
CA HIS A 335 -20.12 -8.86 -31.50
C HIS A 335 -21.01 -8.01 -30.57
N LEU A 336 -22.23 -7.67 -31.00
CA LEU A 336 -23.19 -6.87 -30.23
C LEU A 336 -24.13 -7.71 -29.40
N LEU A 337 -23.98 -9.04 -29.37
CA LEU A 337 -24.84 -9.96 -28.64
C LEU A 337 -25.08 -9.48 -27.20
N SER A 338 -24.04 -8.92 -26.57
CA SER A 338 -24.07 -8.37 -25.22
C SER A 338 -24.92 -7.10 -25.02
N LYS A 339 -25.59 -6.56 -26.04
CA LYS A 339 -26.41 -5.35 -25.93
C LYS A 339 -27.91 -5.60 -25.80
N TYR A 340 -28.41 -6.80 -26.14
CA TYR A 340 -29.85 -7.06 -26.26
C TYR A 340 -30.27 -8.39 -25.60
N TYR A 341 -29.89 -8.55 -24.33
CA TYR A 341 -30.19 -9.76 -23.58
C TYR A 341 -31.69 -10.02 -23.43
N VAL A 342 -32.07 -11.24 -23.76
CA VAL A 342 -33.33 -11.84 -23.30
C VAL A 342 -32.97 -13.14 -22.60
N PHE A 343 -33.14 -13.15 -21.28
CA PHE A 343 -32.81 -14.31 -20.46
C PHE A 343 -33.99 -15.30 -20.45
N PRO A 344 -33.70 -16.61 -20.46
CA PRO A 344 -34.73 -17.62 -20.24
C PRO A 344 -35.18 -17.60 -18.77
N ASP A 345 -36.38 -18.14 -18.49
CA ASP A 345 -36.99 -18.10 -17.15
C ASP A 345 -36.15 -18.82 -16.08
N PHE A 346 -35.29 -19.76 -16.49
CA PHE A 346 -34.41 -20.53 -15.61
C PHE A 346 -33.04 -19.89 -15.40
N TRP A 347 -32.78 -18.68 -15.93
CA TRP A 347 -31.47 -18.03 -15.91
C TRP A 347 -30.83 -17.95 -14.52
N ASP A 348 -31.58 -17.50 -13.51
CA ASP A 348 -31.06 -17.36 -12.15
C ASP A 348 -30.64 -18.70 -11.53
N ARG A 349 -31.33 -19.79 -11.91
CA ARG A 349 -30.97 -21.15 -11.50
C ARG A 349 -29.77 -21.68 -12.31
N PHE A 350 -29.69 -21.35 -13.60
CA PHE A 350 -28.55 -21.67 -14.44
C PHE A 350 -27.24 -21.01 -13.96
N LEU A 351 -27.34 -19.80 -13.36
CA LEU A 351 -26.23 -19.10 -12.72
C LEU A 351 -25.74 -19.75 -11.43
N GLN A 352 -26.46 -20.71 -10.85
CA GLN A 352 -26.03 -21.37 -9.61
C GLN A 352 -24.85 -22.34 -9.84
N PRO A 353 -24.03 -22.61 -8.82
CA PRO A 353 -22.93 -23.58 -8.88
C PRO A 353 -23.45 -25.03 -8.85
N TYR A 354 -24.25 -25.41 -9.84
CA TYR A 354 -24.67 -26.79 -10.08
C TYR A 354 -24.33 -27.19 -11.52
N PRO A 355 -24.00 -28.46 -11.78
CA PRO A 355 -23.96 -28.98 -13.13
C PRO A 355 -25.34 -28.82 -13.76
N THR A 356 -25.38 -28.42 -15.02
CA THR A 356 -26.64 -28.24 -15.73
C THR A 356 -26.54 -28.79 -17.13
N LEU A 357 -27.60 -29.49 -17.56
CA LEU A 357 -27.82 -29.87 -18.94
C LEU A 357 -28.92 -28.97 -19.53
N VAL A 358 -28.60 -28.23 -20.58
CA VAL A 358 -29.56 -27.40 -21.31
C VAL A 358 -29.84 -28.03 -22.66
N LEU A 359 -31.09 -28.41 -22.87
CA LEU A 359 -31.58 -29.03 -24.09
C LEU A 359 -32.36 -28.01 -24.92
N GLY A 360 -32.18 -28.03 -26.23
CA GLY A 360 -33.02 -27.27 -27.14
C GLY A 360 -32.82 -27.67 -28.58
N PRO A 361 -33.77 -27.40 -29.49
CA PRO A 361 -33.63 -27.76 -30.90
C PRO A 361 -32.49 -26.97 -31.56
N GLU A 362 -32.16 -27.32 -32.81
CA GLU A 362 -31.26 -26.52 -33.60
C GLU A 362 -31.76 -25.07 -33.75
N GLY A 363 -30.84 -24.10 -33.57
CA GLY A 363 -31.18 -22.67 -33.67
C GLY A 363 -31.88 -22.10 -32.44
N SER A 364 -32.01 -22.87 -31.36
CA SER A 364 -32.65 -22.43 -30.10
C SER A 364 -31.86 -21.37 -29.32
N GLY A 365 -30.69 -20.90 -29.78
CA GLY A 365 -29.90 -19.91 -29.04
C GLY A 365 -29.06 -20.47 -27.89
N LYS A 366 -28.76 -21.77 -27.87
CA LYS A 366 -27.85 -22.41 -26.90
C LYS A 366 -26.48 -21.71 -26.85
N SER A 367 -25.83 -21.55 -27.99
CA SER A 367 -24.51 -20.90 -28.07
C SER A 367 -24.57 -19.46 -27.54
N ALA A 368 -25.66 -18.73 -27.82
CA ALA A 368 -25.90 -17.41 -27.24
C ALA A 368 -26.02 -17.46 -25.71
N LEU A 369 -26.72 -18.44 -25.15
CA LEU A 369 -26.84 -18.63 -23.69
C LEU A 369 -25.46 -18.84 -23.04
N GLY A 370 -24.60 -19.67 -23.65
CA GLY A 370 -23.24 -19.90 -23.16
C GLY A 370 -22.37 -18.63 -23.21
N LEU A 371 -22.47 -17.86 -24.30
CA LEU A 371 -21.80 -16.57 -24.43
C LEU A 371 -22.32 -15.55 -23.42
N TYR A 372 -23.64 -15.46 -23.23
CA TYR A 372 -24.25 -14.60 -22.21
C TYR A 372 -23.76 -14.92 -20.82
N LEU A 373 -23.60 -16.19 -20.48
CA LEU A 373 -23.06 -16.60 -19.19
C LEU A 373 -21.62 -16.08 -19.02
N ALA A 374 -20.78 -16.28 -20.04
CA ALA A 374 -19.41 -15.79 -20.01
C ALA A 374 -19.34 -14.25 -19.87
N HIS A 375 -20.22 -13.52 -20.54
CA HIS A 375 -20.29 -12.06 -20.45
C HIS A 375 -20.81 -11.57 -19.10
N HIS A 376 -21.91 -12.14 -18.60
CA HIS A 376 -22.54 -11.74 -17.36
C HIS A 376 -21.58 -11.86 -16.18
N LEU A 377 -20.81 -12.95 -16.14
CA LEU A 377 -19.79 -13.18 -15.12
C LEU A 377 -18.60 -12.25 -15.28
N ARG A 378 -18.26 -11.84 -16.51
CA ARG A 378 -17.24 -10.80 -16.77
C ARG A 378 -17.64 -9.44 -16.18
N GLU A 379 -18.87 -8.99 -16.42
CA GLU A 379 -19.33 -7.69 -15.92
C GLU A 379 -19.45 -7.68 -14.39
N SER A 380 -19.92 -8.79 -13.81
CA SER A 380 -19.99 -8.97 -12.34
C SER A 380 -18.60 -9.02 -11.69
N TYR A 381 -17.58 -9.46 -12.42
CA TYR A 381 -16.18 -9.37 -11.98
C TYR A 381 -15.68 -7.92 -11.96
N LYS A 382 -16.02 -7.10 -12.96
CA LYS A 382 -15.61 -5.68 -12.99
C LYS A 382 -16.15 -4.90 -11.79
N SER A 383 -17.30 -5.29 -11.25
CA SER A 383 -17.89 -4.71 -10.04
C SER A 383 -17.39 -5.34 -8.73
N PHE A 384 -16.46 -6.32 -8.78
CA PHE A 384 -15.95 -7.11 -7.66
C PHE A 384 -17.03 -7.85 -6.85
N GLN A 385 -18.25 -8.00 -7.39
CA GLN A 385 -19.36 -8.61 -6.67
C GLN A 385 -19.37 -10.12 -6.81
N ASP A 386 -18.92 -10.65 -7.95
CA ASP A 386 -18.91 -12.07 -8.23
C ASP A 386 -17.53 -12.55 -8.67
N LYS A 387 -17.04 -13.60 -8.01
CA LYS A 387 -15.76 -14.24 -8.29
C LYS A 387 -16.00 -15.53 -9.06
N THR A 388 -16.83 -15.47 -10.09
CA THR A 388 -17.16 -16.64 -10.91
C THR A 388 -16.50 -16.52 -12.28
N LEU A 389 -15.91 -17.60 -12.78
CA LEU A 389 -15.25 -17.64 -14.09
C LEU A 389 -15.96 -18.64 -15.00
N ALA A 390 -16.34 -18.23 -16.21
CA ALA A 390 -16.77 -19.17 -17.26
C ALA A 390 -15.64 -19.43 -18.26
N ILE A 391 -15.47 -20.69 -18.62
CA ILE A 391 -14.53 -21.20 -19.60
C ILE A 391 -15.35 -21.87 -20.71
N LEU A 392 -15.35 -21.25 -21.89
CA LEU A 392 -15.99 -21.78 -23.07
C LEU A 392 -15.09 -22.84 -23.70
N MET A 393 -15.58 -24.07 -23.81
CA MET A 393 -14.89 -25.16 -24.48
C MET A 393 -15.22 -25.14 -25.98
N PRO A 394 -14.21 -25.14 -26.86
CA PRO A 394 -14.44 -25.29 -28.28
C PRO A 394 -15.01 -26.68 -28.55
N ALA A 395 -15.96 -26.76 -29.49
CA ALA A 395 -16.52 -28.03 -29.92
C ALA A 395 -15.64 -28.56 -31.06
N THR A 396 -14.54 -29.25 -30.72
CA THR A 396 -13.49 -29.56 -31.70
C THR A 396 -13.12 -31.03 -31.84
N GLU A 397 -13.68 -31.95 -31.05
CA GLU A 397 -13.25 -33.36 -31.12
C GLU A 397 -14.39 -34.33 -31.43
N PRO A 398 -14.25 -35.22 -32.44
CA PRO A 398 -15.32 -36.11 -32.85
C PRO A 398 -15.55 -37.30 -31.90
N ALA A 399 -14.60 -37.64 -31.02
CA ALA A 399 -14.64 -38.87 -30.21
C ALA A 399 -14.85 -38.58 -28.70
N PRO A 400 -15.84 -39.22 -28.03
CA PRO A 400 -16.08 -39.04 -26.59
C PRO A 400 -14.85 -39.32 -25.70
N GLU A 401 -13.98 -40.24 -26.11
CA GLU A 401 -12.77 -40.62 -25.37
C GLU A 401 -11.73 -39.49 -25.30
N ALA A 402 -11.83 -38.51 -26.19
CA ALA A 402 -10.96 -37.34 -26.23
C ALA A 402 -11.45 -36.21 -25.30
N LEU A 403 -12.65 -36.32 -24.71
CA LEU A 403 -13.21 -35.31 -23.81
C LEU A 403 -12.24 -34.85 -22.70
N PRO A 404 -11.51 -35.74 -21.98
CA PRO A 404 -10.53 -35.30 -20.99
C PRO A 404 -9.39 -34.46 -21.60
N PHE A 405 -8.97 -34.77 -22.83
CA PHE A 405 -7.97 -34.01 -23.57
C PHE A 405 -8.51 -32.64 -23.96
N SER A 406 -9.73 -32.56 -24.52
CA SER A 406 -10.42 -31.28 -24.80
C SER A 406 -10.54 -30.38 -23.56
N ILE A 407 -10.91 -30.94 -22.40
CA ILE A 407 -10.95 -30.20 -21.14
C ILE A 407 -9.54 -29.72 -20.77
N ALA A 408 -8.55 -30.60 -20.86
CA ALA A 408 -7.16 -30.28 -20.52
C ALA A 408 -6.61 -29.15 -21.40
N GLU A 409 -6.80 -29.22 -22.72
CA GLU A 409 -6.35 -28.21 -23.67
C GLU A 409 -7.04 -26.86 -23.44
N THR A 410 -8.35 -26.86 -23.24
CA THR A 410 -9.10 -25.62 -22.95
C THR A 410 -8.61 -24.97 -21.67
N LEU A 411 -8.41 -25.77 -20.61
CA LEU A 411 -7.90 -25.28 -19.34
C LEU A 411 -6.45 -24.80 -19.46
N ALA A 412 -5.62 -25.48 -20.26
CA ALA A 412 -4.25 -25.09 -20.52
C ALA A 412 -4.20 -23.70 -21.19
N LEU A 413 -4.95 -23.52 -22.27
CA LEU A 413 -5.04 -22.22 -22.97
C LEU A 413 -5.55 -21.13 -22.02
N ARG A 414 -6.62 -21.41 -21.28
CA ARG A 414 -7.23 -20.42 -20.40
C ARG A 414 -6.32 -20.02 -19.26
N THR A 415 -5.59 -20.98 -18.69
CA THR A 415 -4.63 -20.70 -17.62
C THR A 415 -3.37 -19.99 -18.14
N ILE A 416 -2.90 -20.29 -19.36
CA ILE A 416 -1.84 -19.49 -20.01
C ILE A 416 -2.27 -18.03 -20.14
N GLU A 417 -3.49 -17.76 -20.60
CA GLU A 417 -4.00 -16.39 -20.72
C GLU A 417 -4.05 -15.67 -19.35
N LEU A 418 -4.51 -16.37 -18.31
CA LEU A 418 -4.54 -15.82 -16.95
C LEU A 418 -3.14 -15.54 -16.40
N VAL A 419 -2.18 -16.44 -16.67
CA VAL A 419 -0.78 -16.24 -16.28
C VAL A 419 -0.14 -15.12 -17.09
N ALA A 420 -0.40 -15.00 -18.40
CA ALA A 420 0.15 -13.91 -19.21
C ALA A 420 -0.27 -12.53 -18.65
N ARG A 421 -1.49 -12.44 -18.11
CA ARG A 421 -2.04 -11.21 -17.50
C ARG A 421 -1.61 -10.96 -16.07
N ASN A 422 -1.19 -12.01 -15.38
CA ASN A 422 -0.69 -11.92 -14.02
C ASN A 422 0.48 -12.91 -13.88
N PRO A 423 1.62 -12.64 -14.54
CA PRO A 423 2.75 -13.59 -14.58
C PRO A 423 3.31 -13.77 -13.19
N PHE A 424 3.20 -12.70 -12.42
CA PHE A 424 3.53 -12.64 -11.04
C PHE A 424 2.74 -13.66 -10.21
N ALA A 425 1.50 -13.91 -10.64
CA ALA A 425 0.74 -14.92 -10.00
C ALA A 425 1.37 -16.32 -10.07
N PHE A 426 1.94 -16.57 -11.21
CA PHE A 426 2.48 -17.85 -11.51
C PHE A 426 3.85 -18.06 -10.87
N LEU A 427 4.84 -17.16 -11.00
CA LEU A 427 6.21 -17.56 -10.63
C LEU A 427 6.37 -17.77 -9.12
N GLU A 428 5.55 -17.12 -8.30
CA GLU A 428 5.57 -17.29 -6.84
C GLU A 428 4.79 -18.47 -6.30
N ALA A 429 3.85 -18.98 -7.10
CA ALA A 429 3.03 -20.06 -6.62
C ALA A 429 3.95 -21.24 -6.25
N PRO A 430 3.63 -22.02 -5.21
CA PRO A 430 4.43 -23.16 -4.83
C PRO A 430 4.47 -24.19 -5.98
N MET A 431 5.54 -24.99 -6.07
CA MET A 431 5.66 -26.03 -7.11
C MET A 431 4.53 -27.06 -7.09
N SER A 432 3.89 -27.29 -5.94
CA SER A 432 2.69 -28.12 -5.84
C SER A 432 1.50 -27.57 -6.64
N GLN A 433 1.48 -26.27 -6.92
CA GLN A 433 0.50 -25.59 -7.78
C GLN A 433 1.06 -25.39 -9.19
N LYS A 434 2.30 -24.88 -9.32
CA LYS A 434 2.94 -24.64 -10.64
C LYS A 434 3.13 -25.93 -11.43
N GLY A 435 3.59 -27.00 -10.78
CA GLY A 435 3.91 -28.26 -11.43
C GLY A 435 2.74 -28.87 -12.20
N PRO A 436 1.56 -29.05 -11.57
CA PRO A 436 0.36 -29.48 -12.26
C PRO A 436 -0.05 -28.57 -13.43
N LEU A 437 0.02 -27.25 -13.23
CA LEU A 437 -0.28 -26.28 -14.28
C LEU A 437 0.68 -26.41 -15.47
N ILE A 438 1.98 -26.50 -15.21
CA ILE A 438 3.01 -26.68 -16.24
C ILE A 438 2.85 -28.05 -16.91
N ARG A 439 2.54 -29.13 -16.17
CA ARG A 439 2.25 -30.45 -16.76
C ARG A 439 1.05 -30.39 -17.69
N LEU A 440 0.01 -29.68 -17.29
CA LEU A 440 -1.17 -29.45 -18.12
C LEU A 440 -0.77 -28.73 -19.42
N TRP A 441 0.03 -27.66 -19.32
CA TRP A 441 0.51 -26.91 -20.49
C TRP A 441 1.40 -27.76 -21.40
N LEU A 442 2.40 -28.45 -20.83
CA LEU A 442 3.35 -29.28 -21.59
C LEU A 442 2.68 -30.46 -22.29
N SER A 443 1.60 -30.98 -21.69
CA SER A 443 0.84 -32.09 -22.27
C SER A 443 -0.10 -31.65 -23.39
N SER A 444 -0.57 -30.39 -23.36
CA SER A 444 -1.66 -29.92 -24.24
C SER A 444 -1.20 -28.89 -25.28
N ILE A 445 -0.23 -28.03 -24.96
CA ILE A 445 0.15 -26.87 -25.76
C ILE A 445 1.49 -27.11 -26.47
N PRO A 446 1.54 -27.06 -27.81
CA PRO A 446 2.77 -27.33 -28.56
C PRO A 446 3.89 -26.31 -28.31
N ASN A 447 3.55 -25.03 -28.14
CA ASN A 447 4.53 -23.97 -27.95
C ASN A 447 4.05 -22.96 -26.90
N ILE A 448 4.28 -23.29 -25.63
CA ILE A 448 3.84 -22.49 -24.49
C ILE A 448 4.39 -21.06 -24.54
N ARG A 449 5.65 -20.89 -24.95
CA ARG A 449 6.27 -19.56 -25.06
C ARG A 449 5.59 -18.70 -26.12
N ALA A 450 5.26 -19.27 -27.29
CA ALA A 450 4.51 -18.55 -28.32
C ALA A 450 3.10 -18.20 -27.85
N GLU A 451 2.42 -19.10 -27.14
CA GLU A 451 1.09 -18.84 -26.59
C GLU A 451 1.10 -17.75 -25.50
N LEU A 452 2.07 -17.77 -24.58
CA LEU A 452 2.25 -16.70 -23.59
C LEU A 452 2.47 -15.34 -24.28
N ALA A 453 3.31 -15.31 -25.33
CA ALA A 453 3.55 -14.11 -26.11
C ALA A 453 2.31 -13.64 -26.88
N ALA A 454 1.55 -14.56 -27.48
CA ALA A 454 0.29 -14.26 -28.17
C ALA A 454 -0.79 -13.70 -27.23
N ASN A 455 -0.68 -14.00 -25.92
CA ASN A 455 -1.53 -13.46 -24.86
C ASN A 455 -0.94 -12.21 -24.19
N GLY A 456 0.09 -11.59 -24.78
CA GLY A 456 0.62 -10.29 -24.39
C GLY A 456 1.73 -10.32 -23.33
N LEU A 457 2.25 -11.50 -22.95
CA LEU A 457 3.41 -11.58 -22.06
C LEU A 457 4.69 -11.38 -22.86
N ASP A 458 5.50 -10.38 -22.51
CA ASP A 458 6.73 -10.05 -23.25
C ASP A 458 7.96 -9.82 -22.33
N GLY A 459 9.09 -9.50 -22.98
CA GLY A 459 10.33 -9.10 -22.32
C GLY A 459 10.87 -10.10 -21.29
N ARG A 460 11.29 -9.58 -20.13
CA ARG A 460 11.90 -10.38 -19.06
C ARG A 460 10.90 -11.32 -18.38
N LEU A 461 9.63 -10.94 -18.28
CA LEU A 461 8.61 -11.76 -17.62
C LEU A 461 8.26 -12.99 -18.45
N LEU A 462 8.15 -12.82 -19.77
CA LEU A 462 8.03 -13.97 -20.70
C LEU A 462 9.18 -14.95 -20.51
N TYR A 463 10.41 -14.44 -20.42
CA TYR A 463 11.59 -15.28 -20.21
C TYR A 463 11.52 -16.06 -18.88
N LEU A 464 11.17 -15.40 -17.78
CA LEU A 464 11.08 -16.04 -16.46
C LEU A 464 9.98 -17.11 -16.41
N VAL A 465 8.79 -16.83 -16.98
CA VAL A 465 7.70 -17.81 -17.03
C VAL A 465 8.08 -19.00 -17.92
N ALA A 466 8.69 -18.75 -19.08
CA ALA A 466 9.18 -19.81 -19.96
C ALA A 466 10.28 -20.65 -19.31
N GLU A 467 11.22 -20.03 -18.59
CA GLU A 467 12.29 -20.72 -17.87
C GLU A 467 11.70 -21.66 -16.80
N GLU A 468 10.71 -21.21 -16.02
CA GLU A 468 10.03 -22.07 -15.04
C GLU A 468 9.33 -23.27 -15.69
N VAL A 469 8.77 -23.10 -16.89
CA VAL A 469 8.18 -24.19 -17.69
C VAL A 469 9.26 -25.17 -18.17
N GLU A 470 10.34 -24.66 -18.73
CA GLU A 470 11.45 -25.45 -19.28
C GLU A 470 12.19 -26.27 -18.20
N ARG A 471 12.20 -25.81 -16.95
CA ARG A 471 12.81 -26.51 -15.81
C ARG A 471 12.19 -27.86 -15.51
N LEU A 472 10.92 -28.09 -15.84
CA LEU A 472 10.27 -29.40 -15.68
C LEU A 472 10.61 -30.38 -16.81
N GLY A 473 11.46 -29.94 -17.75
CA GLY A 473 11.95 -30.75 -18.86
C GLY A 473 11.05 -30.65 -20.10
N PRO A 474 11.44 -31.33 -21.19
CA PRO A 474 10.60 -31.40 -22.37
C PRO A 474 9.27 -32.07 -22.00
N GLY A 475 8.18 -31.40 -22.36
CA GLY A 475 6.85 -31.96 -22.21
C GLY A 475 6.72 -33.26 -23.01
N ILE A 476 6.25 -34.32 -22.36
CA ILE A 476 5.73 -35.47 -23.11
C ILE A 476 4.36 -35.04 -23.62
N ARG A 477 4.32 -34.69 -24.89
CA ARG A 477 3.05 -34.41 -25.56
C ARG A 477 2.25 -35.70 -25.58
N LEU A 478 1.08 -35.68 -24.96
CA LEU A 478 0.22 -36.85 -24.90
C LEU A 478 -0.75 -36.80 -26.07
N SER A 479 -0.82 -37.87 -26.86
CA SER A 479 -1.89 -38.07 -27.83
C SER A 479 -3.21 -38.45 -27.17
N TYR A 480 -3.19 -38.75 -25.86
CA TYR A 480 -4.33 -39.13 -25.05
C TYR A 480 -4.15 -38.61 -23.62
N PHE A 481 -5.16 -37.95 -23.07
CA PHE A 481 -5.13 -37.46 -21.69
C PHE A 481 -5.90 -38.41 -20.79
N PRO A 482 -5.25 -39.21 -19.92
CA PRO A 482 -5.97 -40.08 -19.01
C PRO A 482 -6.84 -39.26 -18.06
N LEU A 483 -8.06 -39.71 -17.80
CA LEU A 483 -8.93 -39.03 -16.86
C LEU A 483 -8.29 -38.90 -15.47
N SER A 484 -7.63 -39.95 -14.98
CA SER A 484 -6.93 -39.92 -13.70
C SER A 484 -5.92 -38.77 -13.63
N MET A 485 -5.21 -38.52 -14.73
CA MET A 485 -4.28 -37.41 -14.87
C MET A 485 -5.01 -36.06 -14.89
N LEU A 486 -6.12 -35.93 -15.63
CA LEU A 486 -6.90 -34.68 -15.61
C LEU A 486 -7.35 -34.34 -14.19
N ILE A 487 -7.93 -35.31 -13.47
CA ILE A 487 -8.40 -35.11 -12.09
C ILE A 487 -7.25 -34.71 -11.17
N GLU A 488 -6.10 -35.37 -11.29
CA GLU A 488 -4.89 -35.04 -10.52
C GLU A 488 -4.47 -33.57 -10.76
N LEU A 489 -4.61 -33.10 -11.99
CA LEU A 489 -4.18 -31.76 -12.39
C LEU A 489 -5.21 -30.68 -12.07
N LEU A 490 -6.50 -30.99 -11.92
CA LEU A 490 -7.55 -29.99 -11.69
C LEU A 490 -7.52 -29.39 -10.28
N SER A 491 -7.35 -30.22 -9.24
CA SER A 491 -7.41 -29.74 -7.85
C SER A 491 -6.34 -28.68 -7.53
N PRO A 492 -5.09 -28.79 -8.02
CA PRO A 492 -4.05 -27.79 -7.79
C PRO A 492 -4.17 -26.51 -8.63
N LEU A 493 -5.05 -26.48 -9.64
CA LEU A 493 -5.25 -25.30 -10.50
C LEU A 493 -6.09 -24.22 -9.83
N ILE A 494 -7.01 -24.61 -8.95
CA ILE A 494 -7.97 -23.69 -8.32
C ILE A 494 -7.29 -22.51 -7.61
N PRO A 495 -6.24 -22.70 -6.78
CA PRO A 495 -5.57 -21.58 -6.13
C PRO A 495 -4.85 -20.64 -7.10
N LEU A 496 -4.38 -21.16 -8.25
CA LEU A 496 -3.70 -20.40 -9.29
C LEU A 496 -4.65 -19.61 -10.18
N LEU A 497 -5.85 -20.16 -10.39
CA LEU A 497 -6.99 -19.41 -10.92
C LEU A 497 -7.45 -18.32 -9.92
N GLY A 498 -6.88 -18.24 -8.71
CA GLY A 498 -7.08 -17.15 -7.78
C GLY A 498 -8.35 -17.33 -6.95
N GLU A 499 -9.10 -16.24 -6.77
CA GLU A 499 -10.32 -16.24 -5.95
C GLU A 499 -11.55 -16.77 -6.70
N PHE A 500 -11.39 -17.21 -7.96
CA PHE A 500 -12.53 -17.60 -8.79
C PHE A 500 -13.18 -18.90 -8.29
N LYS A 501 -14.32 -18.77 -7.62
CA LYS A 501 -15.21 -19.86 -7.23
C LYS A 501 -16.66 -19.36 -7.27
N PRO A 502 -17.54 -20.03 -8.02
CA PRO A 502 -17.34 -21.22 -8.87
C PRO A 502 -16.61 -21.00 -10.22
N ILE A 503 -16.15 -22.09 -10.87
CA ILE A 503 -15.68 -22.07 -12.27
C ILE A 503 -16.64 -22.89 -13.15
N TYR A 504 -17.16 -22.30 -14.21
CA TYR A 504 -18.09 -22.93 -15.15
C TYR A 504 -17.37 -23.44 -16.39
N LEU A 505 -17.54 -24.72 -16.70
CA LEU A 505 -17.09 -25.31 -17.96
C LEU A 505 -18.30 -25.34 -18.90
N VAL A 506 -18.31 -24.44 -19.87
CA VAL A 506 -19.45 -24.26 -20.78
C VAL A 506 -19.11 -24.93 -22.10
N THR A 507 -19.92 -25.90 -22.52
CA THR A 507 -19.70 -26.61 -23.79
C THR A 507 -21.00 -26.67 -24.60
N ASP A 508 -20.89 -26.54 -25.93
CA ASP A 508 -22.01 -26.72 -26.86
C ASP A 508 -21.74 -27.95 -27.74
N LEU A 509 -22.39 -29.07 -27.40
CA LEU A 509 -22.19 -30.36 -28.07
C LEU A 509 -22.75 -30.40 -29.50
N LYS A 510 -23.47 -29.36 -29.93
CA LYS A 510 -24.04 -29.29 -31.28
C LYS A 510 -22.97 -29.29 -32.37
N ALA A 511 -21.81 -28.70 -32.13
CA ALA A 511 -20.76 -28.59 -33.15
C ALA A 511 -19.99 -29.91 -33.40
N LEU A 512 -20.30 -30.98 -32.65
CA LEU A 512 -19.63 -32.28 -32.77
C LEU A 512 -20.37 -33.31 -33.65
N LEU A 513 -21.55 -32.98 -34.18
CA LEU A 513 -22.45 -33.94 -34.82
C LEU A 513 -22.67 -33.67 -36.32
N PRO A 514 -21.75 -34.09 -37.22
CA PRO A 514 -22.07 -34.14 -38.64
C PRO A 514 -23.01 -35.30 -38.97
N GLU A 515 -22.80 -36.53 -38.47
CA GLU A 515 -23.62 -37.69 -38.94
C GLU A 515 -23.51 -39.02 -38.17
N SER A 516 -22.69 -39.19 -37.11
CA SER A 516 -22.40 -40.58 -36.64
C SER A 516 -22.06 -40.83 -35.16
N TYR A 517 -22.01 -39.84 -34.27
CA TYR A 517 -21.65 -40.09 -32.87
C TYR A 517 -22.86 -40.05 -31.94
N ASP A 518 -22.94 -41.05 -31.07
CA ASP A 518 -24.01 -41.17 -30.09
C ASP A 518 -23.84 -40.09 -29.01
N LEU A 519 -24.70 -39.07 -29.06
CA LEU A 519 -24.79 -38.02 -28.04
C LEU A 519 -24.88 -38.61 -26.62
N THR A 520 -25.49 -39.80 -26.48
CA THR A 520 -25.56 -40.57 -25.25
C THR A 520 -24.16 -40.85 -24.71
N LEU A 521 -23.24 -41.34 -25.54
CA LEU A 521 -21.86 -41.63 -25.13
C LEU A 521 -21.11 -40.38 -24.64
N TRP A 522 -21.29 -39.24 -25.32
CA TRP A 522 -20.70 -37.98 -24.89
C TRP A 522 -21.23 -37.54 -23.51
N LEU A 523 -22.54 -37.65 -23.31
CA LEU A 523 -23.15 -37.29 -22.03
C LEU A 523 -22.80 -38.28 -20.92
N GLU A 524 -22.70 -39.58 -21.20
CA GLU A 524 -22.21 -40.58 -20.26
C GLU A 524 -20.79 -40.27 -19.78
N GLN A 525 -19.90 -39.87 -20.69
CA GLN A 525 -18.56 -39.41 -20.32
C GLN A 525 -18.66 -38.17 -19.42
N TRP A 526 -19.44 -37.16 -19.78
CA TRP A 526 -19.65 -36.00 -18.92
C TRP A 526 -20.21 -36.35 -17.54
N VAL A 527 -21.20 -37.25 -17.46
CA VAL A 527 -21.76 -37.76 -16.20
C VAL A 527 -20.67 -38.40 -15.36
N PHE A 528 -19.87 -39.26 -15.96
CA PHE A 528 -18.76 -39.93 -15.28
C PHE A 528 -17.70 -38.93 -14.76
N LEU A 529 -17.42 -37.86 -15.51
CA LEU A 529 -16.47 -36.81 -15.14
C LEU A 529 -16.99 -35.87 -14.06
N THR A 530 -18.29 -35.57 -14.07
CA THR A 530 -18.89 -34.48 -13.30
C THR A 530 -18.60 -34.56 -11.79
N PRO A 531 -18.69 -35.72 -11.10
CA PRO A 531 -18.34 -35.80 -9.68
C PRO A 531 -16.91 -35.36 -9.38
N SER A 532 -15.97 -35.66 -10.27
CA SER A 532 -14.56 -35.27 -10.12
C SER A 532 -14.35 -33.78 -10.42
N LEU A 533 -15.02 -33.26 -11.45
CA LEU A 533 -15.03 -31.83 -11.77
C LEU A 533 -15.59 -31.00 -10.60
N LEU A 534 -16.71 -31.44 -10.02
CA LEU A 534 -17.34 -30.80 -8.87
C LEU A 534 -16.44 -30.75 -7.64
N ARG A 535 -15.77 -31.88 -7.32
CA ARG A 535 -14.77 -31.93 -6.25
C ARG A 535 -13.62 -30.94 -6.48
N ALA A 536 -13.30 -30.68 -7.74
CA ALA A 536 -12.32 -29.68 -8.15
C ALA A 536 -12.92 -28.27 -8.37
N GLY A 537 -14.17 -28.02 -7.99
CA GLY A 537 -14.80 -26.69 -8.10
C GLY A 537 -15.17 -26.25 -9.52
N PHE A 538 -15.19 -27.19 -10.47
CA PHE A 538 -15.65 -26.98 -11.84
C PHE A 538 -17.09 -27.47 -11.99
N TYR A 539 -17.96 -26.63 -12.54
CA TYR A 539 -19.38 -26.93 -12.70
C TYR A 539 -19.72 -26.94 -14.20
N PRO A 540 -19.96 -28.13 -14.79
CA PRO A 540 -20.29 -28.25 -16.20
C PRO A 540 -21.63 -27.59 -16.54
N LYS A 541 -21.64 -26.78 -17.59
CA LYS A 541 -22.82 -26.18 -18.22
C LYS A 541 -22.89 -26.72 -19.64
N ILE A 542 -23.55 -27.86 -19.79
CA ILE A 542 -23.59 -28.62 -21.05
C ILE A 542 -24.81 -28.15 -21.85
N LEU A 543 -24.56 -27.66 -23.05
CA LEU A 543 -25.58 -27.21 -23.99
C LEU A 543 -25.67 -28.24 -25.11
N CYS A 544 -26.86 -28.77 -25.36
CA CYS A 544 -27.04 -29.93 -26.21
C CYS A 544 -28.31 -29.85 -27.07
N VAL A 545 -28.27 -30.44 -28.26
CA VAL A 545 -29.46 -30.59 -29.10
C VAL A 545 -30.40 -31.61 -28.46
N SER A 546 -31.67 -31.24 -28.27
CA SER A 546 -32.65 -32.17 -27.72
C SER A 546 -32.87 -33.33 -28.70
N PRO A 547 -32.75 -34.60 -28.26
CA PRO A 547 -33.19 -35.72 -29.09
C PRO A 547 -34.72 -35.66 -29.22
N TYR A 548 -35.23 -35.69 -30.46
CA TYR A 548 -36.67 -35.54 -30.74
C TYR A 548 -37.53 -36.70 -30.19
N SER A 549 -36.91 -37.81 -29.79
CA SER A 549 -37.58 -39.06 -29.42
C SER A 549 -37.83 -39.25 -27.92
N PHE A 550 -37.34 -38.37 -27.05
CA PHE A 550 -37.41 -38.55 -25.59
C PHE A 550 -37.88 -37.30 -24.87
N ALA A 551 -38.62 -37.46 -23.78
CA ALA A 551 -38.83 -36.36 -22.86
C ALA A 551 -37.47 -35.93 -22.27
N PRO A 552 -37.18 -34.62 -22.11
CA PRO A 552 -35.91 -34.10 -21.58
C PRO A 552 -35.42 -34.78 -20.30
N GLN A 553 -36.32 -35.04 -19.34
CA GLN A 553 -35.97 -35.71 -18.09
C GLN A 553 -35.73 -37.22 -18.27
N GLU A 554 -36.41 -37.87 -19.22
CA GLU A 554 -36.18 -39.28 -19.52
C GLU A 554 -34.82 -39.46 -20.19
N PHE A 555 -34.48 -38.59 -21.14
CA PHE A 555 -33.16 -38.60 -21.78
C PHE A 555 -32.04 -38.41 -20.75
N ALA A 556 -32.18 -37.42 -19.87
CA ALA A 556 -31.22 -37.19 -18.79
C ALA A 556 -31.07 -38.42 -17.89
N ARG A 557 -32.17 -39.10 -17.52
CA ARG A 557 -32.10 -40.36 -16.74
C ARG A 557 -31.39 -41.47 -17.50
N THR A 558 -31.62 -41.60 -18.82
CA THR A 558 -30.98 -42.62 -19.66
C THR A 558 -29.46 -42.48 -19.65
N VAL A 559 -28.93 -41.27 -19.73
CA VAL A 559 -27.49 -41.01 -19.68
C VAL A 559 -26.91 -40.97 -18.27
N GLY A 560 -27.74 -41.14 -17.23
CA GLY A 560 -27.33 -41.05 -15.82
C GLY A 560 -27.09 -39.62 -15.32
N TRP A 561 -27.64 -38.60 -15.97
CA TRP A 561 -27.54 -37.21 -15.53
C TRP A 561 -28.50 -36.94 -14.36
N GLU A 562 -27.94 -36.86 -13.15
CA GLU A 562 -28.71 -36.67 -11.91
C GLU A 562 -28.90 -35.18 -11.51
N TRP A 563 -28.34 -34.25 -12.27
CA TRP A 563 -28.37 -32.82 -11.98
C TRP A 563 -29.47 -32.07 -12.75
N ASP A 564 -29.46 -30.74 -12.67
CA ASP A 564 -30.47 -29.88 -13.27
C ASP A 564 -30.52 -30.04 -14.79
N VAL A 565 -31.75 -30.14 -15.30
CA VAL A 565 -32.07 -30.22 -16.73
C VAL A 565 -33.00 -29.08 -17.08
N PHE A 566 -32.60 -28.26 -18.04
CA PHE A 566 -33.39 -27.16 -18.56
C PHE A 566 -33.74 -27.38 -20.02
N VAL A 567 -34.92 -26.92 -20.42
CA VAL A 567 -35.34 -26.89 -21.81
C VAL A 567 -35.35 -25.43 -22.24
N LEU A 568 -34.58 -25.12 -23.27
CA LEU A 568 -34.54 -23.80 -23.86
C LEU A 568 -35.72 -23.67 -24.82
N ASP A 569 -36.81 -23.12 -24.29
CA ASP A 569 -38.05 -22.85 -24.99
C ASP A 569 -38.28 -21.34 -25.12
N TRP A 570 -38.70 -20.92 -26.31
CA TRP A 570 -38.94 -19.53 -26.66
C TRP A 570 -40.37 -19.36 -27.13
N ASP A 571 -41.24 -18.99 -26.19
CA ASP A 571 -42.58 -18.56 -26.54
C ASP A 571 -42.56 -17.28 -27.40
N GLU A 572 -43.69 -16.99 -28.03
CA GLU A 572 -43.82 -15.83 -28.92
C GLU A 572 -43.48 -14.51 -28.21
N ALA A 573 -43.85 -14.36 -26.93
CA ALA A 573 -43.59 -13.14 -26.17
C ALA A 573 -42.09 -12.90 -25.94
N LYS A 574 -41.31 -13.95 -25.64
CA LYS A 574 -39.85 -13.84 -25.52
C LYS A 574 -39.19 -13.52 -26.85
N LEU A 575 -39.68 -14.08 -27.96
CA LEU A 575 -39.18 -13.76 -29.30
C LEU A 575 -39.50 -12.33 -29.71
N VAL A 576 -40.70 -11.82 -29.40
CA VAL A 576 -41.06 -10.40 -29.58
C VAL A 576 -40.09 -9.53 -28.81
N LYS A 577 -39.87 -9.83 -27.53
CA LYS A 577 -38.91 -9.11 -26.70
C LYS A 577 -37.50 -9.13 -27.29
N MET A 578 -37.05 -10.24 -27.89
CA MET A 578 -35.76 -10.28 -28.59
C MET A 578 -35.68 -9.31 -29.76
N VAL A 579 -36.74 -9.19 -30.57
CA VAL A 579 -36.80 -8.20 -31.64
C VAL A 579 -36.73 -6.79 -31.06
N GLU A 580 -37.53 -6.52 -30.03
CA GLU A 580 -37.59 -5.20 -29.40
C GLU A 580 -36.27 -4.76 -28.78
N GLU A 581 -35.58 -5.63 -28.02
CA GLU A 581 -34.27 -5.31 -27.44
C GLU A 581 -33.23 -5.02 -28.53
N ARG A 582 -33.25 -5.80 -29.63
CA ARG A 582 -32.38 -5.59 -30.78
C ARG A 582 -32.65 -4.26 -31.49
N ILE A 583 -33.92 -3.91 -31.68
CA ILE A 583 -34.27 -2.62 -32.29
C ILE A 583 -33.91 -1.47 -31.35
N ARG A 584 -34.15 -1.62 -30.04
CA ARG A 584 -33.77 -0.60 -29.04
C ARG A 584 -32.27 -0.33 -29.02
N ALA A 585 -31.44 -1.34 -29.24
CA ALA A 585 -30.00 -1.18 -29.35
C ALA A 585 -29.58 -0.24 -30.50
N THR A 586 -30.43 -0.06 -31.53
CA THR A 586 -30.21 0.89 -32.64
C THR A 586 -30.66 2.32 -32.33
N GLY A 587 -31.22 2.56 -31.14
CA GLY A 587 -31.77 3.87 -30.74
C GLY A 587 -33.23 4.11 -31.14
N ARG A 588 -33.92 3.06 -31.62
CA ARG A 588 -35.33 3.10 -32.10
C ARG A 588 -36.26 2.48 -31.06
N ALA A 589 -37.51 2.95 -30.94
CA ALA A 589 -38.40 2.45 -29.90
C ALA A 589 -39.09 1.13 -30.29
N SER A 590 -39.36 0.92 -31.59
CA SER A 590 -40.06 -0.27 -32.08
C SER A 590 -39.70 -0.60 -33.54
N PHE A 591 -39.93 -1.85 -33.95
CA PHE A 591 -39.73 -2.28 -35.34
C PHE A 591 -40.62 -1.50 -36.33
N ASP A 592 -41.82 -1.12 -35.90
CA ASP A 592 -42.80 -0.40 -36.71
C ASP A 592 -42.27 0.95 -37.24
N GLU A 593 -41.25 1.55 -36.59
CA GLU A 593 -40.57 2.76 -37.08
C GLU A 593 -39.80 2.55 -38.38
N PHE A 594 -39.49 1.30 -38.73
CA PHE A 594 -38.86 0.95 -39.99
C PHE A 594 -39.86 0.74 -41.12
N CYS A 595 -41.17 0.83 -40.85
CA CYS A 595 -42.20 0.47 -41.82
C CYS A 595 -42.93 1.67 -42.43
N LYS A 596 -43.39 1.54 -43.68
CA LYS A 596 -44.26 2.49 -44.37
C LYS A 596 -45.43 1.80 -45.09
N PRO A 597 -46.69 2.14 -44.76
CA PRO A 597 -47.10 2.87 -43.55
C PRO A 597 -46.67 2.11 -42.27
N PRO A 598 -46.70 2.72 -41.07
CA PRO A 598 -46.39 2.00 -39.83
C PRO A 598 -47.24 0.73 -39.70
N LEU A 599 -46.60 -0.42 -39.70
CA LEU A 599 -47.25 -1.73 -39.67
C LEU A 599 -47.26 -2.23 -38.23
N ARG A 600 -48.43 -2.26 -37.59
CA ARG A 600 -48.53 -2.80 -36.23
C ARG A 600 -48.32 -4.30 -36.20
N GLY A 601 -47.56 -4.74 -35.20
CA GLY A 601 -47.47 -6.14 -34.83
C GLY A 601 -46.50 -6.96 -35.70
N VAL A 602 -45.49 -6.31 -36.31
CA VAL A 602 -44.53 -7.02 -37.16
C VAL A 602 -43.66 -7.96 -36.32
N ALA A 603 -43.24 -7.54 -35.12
CA ALA A 603 -42.48 -8.39 -34.20
C ALA A 603 -43.25 -9.67 -33.83
N GLU A 604 -44.56 -9.57 -33.58
CA GLU A 604 -45.44 -10.69 -33.27
C GLU A 604 -45.57 -11.63 -34.46
N LYS A 605 -45.71 -11.10 -35.68
CA LYS A 605 -45.72 -11.91 -36.91
C LYS A 605 -44.39 -12.63 -37.12
N MET A 606 -43.27 -11.94 -36.87
CA MET A 606 -41.93 -12.54 -36.92
C MET A 606 -41.77 -13.64 -35.89
N ALA A 607 -42.15 -13.41 -34.64
CA ALA A 607 -42.11 -14.39 -33.55
C ALA A 607 -42.94 -15.63 -33.89
N LYS A 608 -44.16 -15.44 -34.38
CA LYS A 608 -45.04 -16.52 -34.83
C LYS A 608 -44.45 -17.30 -36.01
N ALA A 609 -43.89 -16.61 -37.00
CA ALA A 609 -43.24 -17.24 -38.15
C ALA A 609 -41.96 -18.00 -37.76
N ALA A 610 -41.23 -17.51 -36.74
CA ALA A 610 -40.02 -18.12 -36.20
C ALA A 610 -40.30 -19.45 -35.46
N LYS A 611 -41.53 -19.69 -34.99
CA LYS A 611 -41.97 -20.94 -34.33
C LYS A 611 -41.02 -21.38 -33.22
N GLY A 612 -40.67 -20.45 -32.32
CA GLY A 612 -39.80 -20.74 -31.17
C GLY A 612 -38.30 -20.82 -31.48
N SER A 613 -37.85 -20.45 -32.69
CA SER A 613 -36.44 -20.47 -33.07
C SER A 613 -35.84 -19.06 -33.17
N PRO A 614 -34.97 -18.64 -32.22
CA PRO A 614 -34.22 -17.40 -32.32
C PRO A 614 -33.39 -17.30 -33.60
N ARG A 615 -32.73 -18.37 -34.05
CA ARG A 615 -31.98 -18.34 -35.33
C ARG A 615 -32.89 -18.02 -36.51
N LYS A 616 -34.08 -18.66 -36.56
CA LYS A 616 -35.05 -18.37 -37.62
C LYS A 616 -35.57 -16.94 -37.52
N LEU A 617 -35.79 -16.41 -36.32
CA LEU A 617 -36.15 -15.02 -36.11
C LEU A 617 -35.12 -14.05 -36.72
N ILE A 618 -33.82 -14.29 -36.46
CA ILE A 618 -32.72 -13.49 -37.04
C ILE A 618 -32.70 -13.60 -38.56
N ARG A 619 -32.86 -14.81 -39.10
CA ARG A 619 -32.93 -15.03 -40.55
C ARG A 619 -34.07 -14.26 -41.20
N LEU A 620 -35.28 -14.32 -40.62
CA LEU A 620 -36.45 -13.60 -41.14
C LEU A 620 -36.22 -12.09 -41.10
N GLY A 621 -35.64 -11.58 -40.01
CA GLY A 621 -35.26 -10.16 -39.90
C GLY A 621 -34.29 -9.74 -41.00
N ASN A 622 -33.22 -10.50 -41.19
CA ASN A 622 -32.23 -10.25 -42.25
C ASN A 622 -32.85 -10.34 -43.66
N GLU A 623 -33.78 -11.26 -43.91
CA GLU A 623 -34.49 -11.37 -45.19
C GLU A 623 -35.37 -10.15 -45.46
N ILE A 624 -36.08 -9.64 -44.44
CA ILE A 624 -36.88 -8.41 -44.54
C ILE A 624 -35.98 -7.21 -44.87
N LEU A 625 -34.85 -7.07 -44.18
CA LEU A 625 -33.90 -5.98 -44.43
C LEU A 625 -33.29 -6.06 -45.84
N LEU A 626 -33.03 -7.27 -46.34
CA LEU A 626 -32.53 -7.47 -47.69
C LEU A 626 -33.52 -7.04 -48.76
N ARG A 627 -34.82 -7.34 -48.60
CA ARG A 627 -35.85 -6.90 -49.55
C ARG A 627 -36.02 -5.37 -49.52
N ALA A 628 -36.07 -4.78 -48.33
CA ALA A 628 -36.12 -3.33 -48.19
C ALA A 628 -34.88 -2.65 -48.80
N ALA A 629 -33.71 -3.30 -48.78
CA ALA A 629 -32.51 -2.81 -49.43
C ALA A 629 -32.58 -2.80 -50.98
N GLU A 630 -33.53 -3.50 -51.61
CA GLU A 630 -33.75 -3.46 -53.06
C GLU A 630 -34.41 -2.14 -53.51
N HIS A 631 -34.95 -1.36 -52.57
CA HIS A 631 -35.72 -0.14 -52.81
C HIS A 631 -35.12 1.08 -52.08
N LEU A 632 -33.83 1.37 -52.31
CA LEU A 632 -33.09 2.43 -51.58
C LEU A 632 -33.66 3.85 -51.73
N ASP A 633 -34.49 4.12 -52.73
CA ASP A 633 -35.18 5.41 -52.90
C ASP A 633 -36.23 5.66 -51.80
N ASP A 634 -36.74 4.58 -51.18
CA ASP A 634 -37.62 4.61 -50.00
C ASP A 634 -37.27 3.42 -49.11
N PRO A 635 -36.27 3.55 -48.21
CA PRO A 635 -35.72 2.42 -47.45
C PRO A 635 -36.69 1.87 -46.38
N LEU A 636 -37.92 2.39 -46.30
CA LEU A 636 -38.90 1.93 -45.34
C LEU A 636 -39.55 0.61 -45.79
N ILE A 637 -39.68 -0.32 -44.86
CA ILE A 637 -40.24 -1.66 -45.07
C ILE A 637 -41.75 -1.56 -45.35
N THR A 638 -42.18 -2.09 -46.47
CA THR A 638 -43.58 -2.10 -46.90
C THR A 638 -44.25 -3.46 -46.65
N THR A 639 -45.57 -3.55 -46.86
CA THR A 639 -46.28 -4.83 -46.78
C THR A 639 -45.82 -5.85 -47.82
N GLU A 640 -45.31 -5.41 -48.97
CA GLU A 640 -44.85 -6.33 -50.02
C GLU A 640 -43.52 -6.98 -49.62
N ASP A 641 -42.63 -6.25 -48.92
CA ASP A 641 -41.39 -6.80 -48.37
C ASP A 641 -41.65 -7.93 -47.37
N LEU A 642 -42.73 -7.82 -46.59
CA LEU A 642 -43.12 -8.84 -45.60
C LEU A 642 -43.80 -10.06 -46.22
N LYS A 643 -44.34 -9.94 -47.43
CA LYS A 643 -45.18 -10.96 -48.06
C LYS A 643 -44.35 -12.17 -48.51
N GLY A 644 -44.77 -13.38 -48.17
CA GLY A 644 -43.98 -14.58 -48.42
C GLY A 644 -42.81 -14.78 -47.44
N ILE A 645 -42.56 -13.84 -46.53
CA ILE A 645 -41.68 -14.04 -45.36
C ILE A 645 -42.54 -14.32 -44.12
N LEU A 646 -43.51 -13.44 -43.84
CA LEU A 646 -44.33 -13.45 -42.61
C LEU A 646 -45.83 -13.71 -42.87
N LEU A 647 -46.29 -13.47 -44.09
CA LEU A 647 -47.67 -13.64 -44.57
C LEU A 647 -47.68 -14.76 -45.60
#